data_AF-A0A2D6MXI7-F1
#
_entry.id   AF-A0A2D6MXI7-F1
#
_cell.length_a   1.000
_cell.length_b   1.000
_cell.length_c   1.000
_cell.angle_alpha   90.00
_cell.angle_beta   90.00
_cell.angle_gamma   90.00
#
_symmetry.space_group_name_H-M   'P 1'
#
loop_
_entity.id
_entity.type
_entity.pdbx_description
1 polymer ?
#
loop_
_entity_poly.entity_id
_entity_poly.type
_entity_poly.pdbx_seq_one_letter_code
_entity_poly.pdbx_strand_id
1 'polypeptide(L)'
;MSRVLRVAAAVVVLVGILLFVGFRLWLSRQPSETRIAVEAFTFLEFAVVVRDHFSPRPIADNASFGRREYPGRGHSPWVMRSSLDGRPRMLSLSLAPELWLAYSTETASIHQLWRGDIDFSGPAFDARHGAEPMSRGRAFLRAPAATAWRVKEGDAWVPATVRWRGHGVDPRSGAAWLGFDVVDASGRSRTVLEWPDHVEPSPESEDGVSQGEGWTPGRLGFVRSFDVDAAVGPAIAVVVGTEADAIETDGKPLRDGLLLVGAGRTQLTQWFAEPTLPIESKFEGKLDAGAFAALDCGTCHNPRERVVGPAWSEISHRYAGANRRVTAVQLAMRIREGSVGRWGPVAMAAHPQLTQEQSEELALLILATEPAELARPVRSSAGESVTSTYDYDVEERPKALHPSLSSMPIDSPGFRPQVGGLAWLPDGRLLVATWDRDGAVFAIDGWDGPLSGLRIQRIAEGLHEPLGIATQGEDVYVIQKQEITRLIDHDGDGWTDEYRTLSNDWRATSNFHEFGFGLVPLSGFLYGSLSVCVLQGGKSCREQTPDRGKVFRVSLSTGEAEFVASGFRTPNGLAPTPEGDLLVTDNQGDWLPASKLMRVEPGDDYGWRPPGEVPDPQEVTPPALWLPHNEVGNSPTQPVVLTQGPYAGHVLFGDIFNGGIKRGFLEEVRGRLQGAAFHFSGGLRAPVNRLIEAPRGGLVAGQVGSRGNWGESGKPWFGLELLRFGKVQAFEPIRVEVRREGFDVTFGGALDRAVEVTPGSFRLQDWYYVPSEIYGGPKYDVRDLLVRAVRVSSDRRVVSIDVDGLAEGRVVYLWMDRSLRSEAGESLWVNEAWYTLNVLPDGSRTQVASTTPVASSARPVEEKPPDVSEGPAPNTLTAEERAAGWRLLFDGESFASWKIYGAQSDEIEGWVIRDAAFEFTRDVSFAGLVWNHINPFSRAALDLMTKERFANFELSIDWKVTAGGNSGIFYLVPNEEASLSWAYGLEMQVLDDARHSDGRLEKRRAGDLYDVVASTTRPVRPAGEWNTARIRVAGGRIEHWLNGEKVIGIDRYSPEWDRAIADSKHADVEGYGLARRGHIVLQDHGDVVWYRNIKIRRLGG
;
A
#
# COMPACT_ATOMS: atom_id res chain seq x y z
N MET A 1 25.57 -6.77 -39.56
CA MET A 1 24.83 -8.00 -39.20
C MET A 1 25.26 -9.16 -40.10
N SER A 2 25.68 -10.27 -39.49
CA SER A 2 26.08 -11.49 -40.19
C SER A 2 24.90 -12.22 -40.86
N ARG A 3 25.18 -13.18 -41.76
CA ARG A 3 24.13 -14.04 -42.36
C ARG A 3 23.30 -14.76 -41.28
N VAL A 4 23.92 -15.17 -40.18
CA VAL A 4 23.26 -15.86 -39.06
C VAL A 4 22.17 -14.98 -38.42
N LEU A 5 22.45 -13.71 -38.14
CA LEU A 5 21.44 -12.78 -37.59
C LEU A 5 20.26 -12.55 -38.55
N ARG A 6 20.49 -12.56 -39.87
CA ARG A 6 19.39 -12.42 -40.85
C ARG A 6 18.51 -13.67 -40.92
N VAL A 7 19.10 -14.86 -40.80
CA VAL A 7 18.35 -16.12 -40.75
C VAL A 7 17.56 -16.23 -39.44
N ALA A 8 18.17 -15.90 -38.29
CA ALA A 8 17.49 -15.88 -37.00
C ALA A 8 16.30 -14.90 -37.00
N ALA A 9 16.49 -13.67 -37.48
CA ALA A 9 15.41 -12.70 -37.62
C ALA A 9 14.28 -13.19 -38.54
N ALA A 10 14.61 -13.81 -39.68
CA ALA A 10 13.62 -14.38 -40.59
C ALA A 10 12.82 -15.53 -39.95
N VAL A 11 13.45 -16.40 -39.16
CA VAL A 11 12.78 -17.48 -38.44
C VAL A 11 11.85 -16.93 -37.35
N VAL A 12 12.29 -15.95 -36.56
CA VAL A 12 11.44 -15.29 -35.54
C VAL A 12 10.20 -14.63 -36.17
N VAL A 13 10.36 -13.95 -37.31
CA VAL A 13 9.23 -13.37 -38.05
C VAL A 13 8.29 -14.47 -38.58
N LEU A 14 8.82 -15.57 -39.13
CA LEU A 14 7.99 -16.66 -39.65
C LEU A 14 7.19 -17.36 -38.54
N VAL A 15 7.81 -17.61 -37.38
CA VAL A 15 7.15 -18.17 -36.20
C VAL A 15 6.10 -17.20 -35.65
N GLY A 16 6.40 -15.91 -35.55
CA GLY A 16 5.44 -14.88 -35.14
C GLY A 16 4.21 -14.80 -36.06
N ILE A 17 4.39 -14.93 -37.38
CA ILE A 17 3.28 -15.00 -38.35
C ILE A 17 2.45 -16.26 -38.14
N LEU A 18 3.06 -17.43 -37.98
CA LEU A 18 2.35 -18.69 -37.76
C LEU A 18 1.55 -18.69 -36.45
N LEU A 19 2.13 -18.16 -35.37
CA LEU A 19 1.45 -17.97 -34.09
C LEU A 19 0.29 -16.97 -34.20
N PHE A 20 0.45 -15.85 -34.91
CA PHE A 20 -0.61 -14.88 -35.12
C PHE A 20 -1.75 -15.44 -36.00
N VAL A 21 -1.44 -16.23 -37.03
CA VAL A 21 -2.45 -16.93 -37.84
C VAL A 21 -3.22 -17.95 -37.00
N GLY A 22 -2.52 -18.74 -36.18
CA GLY A 22 -3.15 -19.66 -35.21
C GLY A 22 -4.05 -18.94 -34.21
N PHE A 23 -3.59 -17.81 -33.67
CA PHE A 23 -4.35 -16.94 -32.77
C PHE A 23 -5.62 -16.39 -33.43
N ARG A 24 -5.55 -15.89 -34.68
CA ARG A 24 -6.73 -15.39 -35.40
C ARG A 24 -7.72 -16.51 -35.77
N LEU A 25 -7.23 -17.72 -36.07
CA LEU A 25 -8.05 -18.93 -36.28
C LEU A 25 -8.71 -19.46 -35.00
N TRP A 26 -8.08 -19.26 -33.84
CA TRP A 26 -8.68 -19.54 -32.53
C TRP A 26 -9.72 -18.48 -32.17
N LEU A 27 -9.38 -17.19 -32.36
CA LEU A 27 -10.26 -16.05 -32.07
C LEU A 27 -11.54 -16.06 -32.93
N SER A 28 -11.46 -16.53 -34.18
CA SER A 28 -12.62 -16.70 -35.06
C SER A 28 -13.62 -17.78 -34.58
N ARG A 29 -13.26 -18.56 -33.54
CA ARG A 29 -14.11 -19.55 -32.88
C ARG A 29 -14.58 -19.14 -31.48
N GLN A 30 -14.17 -17.96 -30.97
CA GLN A 30 -14.60 -17.44 -29.67
C GLN A 30 -15.91 -16.62 -29.77
N PRO A 31 -16.64 -16.40 -28.66
CA PRO A 31 -17.83 -15.54 -28.60
C PRO A 31 -17.58 -14.11 -29.11
N SER A 32 -18.66 -13.42 -29.50
CA SER A 32 -18.62 -12.07 -30.09
C SER A 32 -17.99 -11.02 -29.18
N GLU A 33 -18.28 -11.05 -27.88
CA GLU A 33 -17.72 -10.11 -26.90
C GLU A 33 -16.20 -10.28 -26.75
N THR A 34 -15.72 -11.53 -26.62
CA THR A 34 -14.29 -11.86 -26.61
C THR A 34 -13.60 -11.42 -27.90
N ARG A 35 -14.30 -11.51 -29.03
CA ARG A 35 -13.77 -11.10 -30.34
C ARG A 35 -13.59 -9.58 -30.41
N ILE A 36 -14.60 -8.81 -29.97
CA ILE A 36 -14.57 -7.34 -29.95
C ILE A 36 -13.48 -6.82 -28.99
N ALA A 37 -13.32 -7.42 -27.81
CA ALA A 37 -12.30 -7.03 -26.84
C ALA A 37 -10.85 -7.28 -27.31
N VAL A 38 -10.65 -8.21 -28.25
CA VAL A 38 -9.32 -8.66 -28.70
C VAL A 38 -8.99 -8.20 -30.13
N GLU A 39 -9.98 -7.78 -30.93
CA GLU A 39 -9.77 -7.26 -32.28
C GLU A 39 -8.91 -5.98 -32.35
N ALA A 40 -8.75 -5.27 -31.22
CA ALA A 40 -7.84 -4.13 -31.09
C ALA A 40 -6.34 -4.50 -31.16
N PHE A 41 -5.95 -5.74 -30.87
CA PHE A 41 -4.54 -6.15 -30.89
C PHE A 41 -3.99 -6.23 -32.31
N THR A 42 -3.15 -5.26 -32.69
CA THR A 42 -2.45 -5.26 -33.97
C THR A 42 -1.37 -6.34 -34.00
N PHE A 43 -0.98 -6.75 -35.22
CA PHE A 43 0.18 -7.62 -35.42
C PHE A 43 1.47 -7.03 -34.81
N LEU A 44 1.59 -5.70 -34.75
CA LEU A 44 2.75 -5.01 -34.22
C LEU A 44 2.83 -5.13 -32.69
N GLU A 45 1.71 -4.97 -31.98
CA GLU A 45 1.64 -5.16 -30.51
C GLU A 45 1.87 -6.62 -30.13
N PHE A 46 1.28 -7.56 -30.87
CA PHE A 46 1.55 -9.00 -30.70
C PHE A 46 3.04 -9.32 -30.93
N ALA A 47 3.65 -8.76 -31.97
CA ALA A 47 5.08 -8.95 -32.25
C ALA A 47 5.99 -8.28 -31.20
N VAL A 48 5.57 -7.17 -30.58
CA VAL A 48 6.26 -6.54 -29.45
C VAL A 48 6.23 -7.43 -28.21
N VAL A 49 5.06 -7.97 -27.83
CA VAL A 49 4.93 -8.89 -26.69
C VAL A 49 5.77 -10.16 -26.90
N VAL A 50 5.72 -10.75 -28.10
CA VAL A 50 6.55 -11.91 -28.46
C VAL A 50 8.04 -11.56 -28.42
N ARG A 51 8.47 -10.43 -29.00
CA ARG A 51 9.86 -9.97 -29.00
C ARG A 51 10.38 -9.78 -27.58
N ASP A 52 9.63 -9.11 -26.73
CA ASP A 52 10.07 -8.76 -25.38
C ASP A 52 10.07 -9.96 -24.43
N HIS A 53 9.31 -11.03 -24.75
CA HIS A 53 9.40 -12.32 -24.08
C HIS A 53 10.66 -13.12 -24.49
N PHE A 54 11.04 -13.11 -25.77
CA PHE A 54 12.23 -13.82 -26.27
C PHE A 54 13.53 -13.00 -26.25
N SER A 55 13.46 -11.71 -25.94
CA SER A 55 14.60 -10.80 -25.77
C SER A 55 14.17 -9.62 -24.88
N PRO A 56 14.05 -9.83 -23.55
CA PRO A 56 13.68 -8.78 -22.62
C PRO A 56 14.69 -7.64 -22.68
N ARG A 57 14.19 -6.42 -22.89
CA ARG A 57 14.97 -5.20 -22.65
C ARG A 57 15.00 -4.93 -21.14
N PRO A 58 16.05 -4.26 -20.62
CA PRO A 58 15.97 -3.62 -19.32
C PRO A 58 14.71 -2.76 -19.25
N ILE A 59 13.96 -2.85 -18.16
CA ILE A 59 12.79 -2.00 -17.94
C ILE A 59 13.32 -0.58 -17.76
N ALA A 60 12.96 0.30 -18.69
CA ALA A 60 13.06 1.73 -18.45
C ALA A 60 12.05 2.09 -17.36
N ASP A 61 12.55 2.43 -16.18
CA ASP A 61 11.80 2.96 -15.04
C ASP A 61 12.04 4.49 -14.93
N ASN A 62 11.46 5.13 -13.91
CA ASN A 62 11.62 6.57 -13.65
C ASN A 62 13.08 6.99 -13.67
N ALA A 63 13.98 6.14 -13.15
CA ALA A 63 15.39 6.46 -13.03
C ALA A 63 15.99 6.79 -14.40
N SER A 64 15.70 5.94 -15.40
CA SER A 64 16.12 6.18 -16.79
C SER A 64 15.38 7.32 -17.51
N PHE A 65 14.27 7.83 -16.97
CA PHE A 65 13.40 8.78 -17.66
C PHE A 65 13.87 10.23 -17.49
N GLY A 66 14.21 10.87 -18.62
CA GLY A 66 14.55 12.31 -18.68
C GLY A 66 15.89 12.70 -18.03
N ARG A 67 16.74 11.73 -17.71
CA ARG A 67 18.03 11.88 -17.03
C ARG A 67 19.12 12.51 -17.94
N ARG A 68 19.93 13.45 -17.43
CA ARG A 68 21.23 13.83 -18.06
C ARG A 68 22.31 12.88 -17.55
N GLU A 69 23.26 12.56 -18.42
CA GLU A 69 24.49 11.90 -18.03
C GLU A 69 25.60 12.94 -17.80
N TYR A 70 26.41 12.75 -16.77
CA TYR A 70 27.61 13.54 -16.52
C TYR A 70 28.83 12.66 -16.80
N PRO A 71 29.54 12.88 -17.93
CA PRO A 71 30.68 12.05 -18.33
C PRO A 71 31.74 11.96 -17.23
N GLY A 72 32.33 10.78 -17.06
CA GLY A 72 33.37 10.53 -16.05
C GLY A 72 32.85 10.27 -14.63
N ARG A 73 31.63 10.69 -14.26
CA ARG A 73 31.06 10.39 -12.94
C ARG A 73 30.63 8.92 -12.81
N GLY A 74 30.04 8.34 -13.86
CA GLY A 74 29.64 6.92 -13.90
C GLY A 74 28.32 6.56 -13.20
N HIS A 75 27.81 7.45 -12.34
CA HIS A 75 26.49 7.34 -11.71
C HIS A 75 25.57 8.50 -12.10
N SER A 76 24.27 8.32 -11.89
CA SER A 76 23.27 9.40 -11.90
C SER A 76 22.04 8.96 -11.05
N PRO A 77 21.40 9.86 -10.28
CA PRO A 77 21.96 11.14 -9.85
C PRO A 77 23.32 10.93 -9.20
N TRP A 78 24.29 11.79 -9.52
CA TRP A 78 25.67 11.64 -9.04
C TRP A 78 25.93 12.48 -7.78
N VAL A 79 25.03 13.41 -7.47
CA VAL A 79 24.93 14.12 -6.19
C VAL A 79 23.56 13.82 -5.61
N MET A 80 23.48 13.45 -4.33
CA MET A 80 22.23 13.04 -3.69
C MET A 80 22.22 13.26 -2.18
N ARG A 81 21.07 13.68 -1.63
CA ARG A 81 20.80 13.76 -0.19
C ARG A 81 20.40 12.37 0.33
N SER A 82 20.80 12.01 1.55
CA SER A 82 20.47 10.69 2.13
C SER A 82 20.62 10.62 3.66
N SER A 83 20.37 9.43 4.23
CA SER A 83 20.71 9.06 5.61
C SER A 83 21.87 8.02 5.68
N LEU A 84 22.87 8.17 4.79
CA LEU A 84 23.98 7.22 4.58
C LEU A 84 24.62 6.68 5.87
N ASP A 85 24.85 5.36 5.92
CA ASP A 85 25.49 4.65 7.03
C ASP A 85 24.80 4.88 8.39
N GLY A 86 23.50 5.17 8.35
CA GLY A 86 22.68 5.49 9.52
C GLY A 86 22.91 6.90 10.07
N ARG A 87 23.56 7.80 9.31
CA ARG A 87 23.74 9.21 9.67
C ARG A 87 22.79 10.08 8.85
N PRO A 88 21.97 10.93 9.48
CA PRO A 88 21.14 11.90 8.77
C PRO A 88 22.04 12.98 8.12
N ARG A 89 21.43 13.84 7.29
CA ARG A 89 22.02 15.09 6.78
C ARG A 89 23.28 14.90 5.94
N MET A 90 23.35 13.76 5.27
CA MET A 90 24.43 13.40 4.36
C MET A 90 24.14 13.88 2.93
N LEU A 91 25.20 14.24 2.22
CA LEU A 91 25.25 14.44 0.78
C LEU A 91 26.29 13.46 0.22
N SER A 92 25.87 12.60 -0.70
CA SER A 92 26.74 11.63 -1.37
C SER A 92 27.05 12.13 -2.78
N LEU A 93 28.34 12.16 -3.15
CA LEU A 93 28.82 12.55 -4.47
C LEU A 93 29.64 11.42 -5.07
N SER A 94 29.28 10.94 -6.26
CA SER A 94 30.13 10.09 -7.09
C SER A 94 31.12 10.97 -7.83
N LEU A 95 32.39 10.92 -7.44
CA LEU A 95 33.47 11.67 -8.10
C LEU A 95 33.91 10.97 -9.40
N ALA A 96 33.91 9.63 -9.37
CA ALA A 96 34.17 8.72 -10.49
C ALA A 96 33.35 7.41 -10.32
N PRO A 97 33.33 6.46 -11.28
CA PRO A 97 32.37 5.34 -11.29
C PRO A 97 32.43 4.40 -10.08
N GLU A 98 33.57 4.34 -9.39
CA GLU A 98 33.74 3.61 -8.13
C GLU A 98 34.23 4.52 -6.99
N LEU A 99 34.32 5.84 -7.18
CA LEU A 99 34.89 6.76 -6.20
C LEU A 99 33.79 7.67 -5.65
N TRP A 100 33.54 7.57 -4.34
CA TRP A 100 32.46 8.28 -3.67
C TRP A 100 32.97 9.13 -2.50
N LEU A 101 32.33 10.28 -2.34
CA LEU A 101 32.49 11.21 -1.22
C LEU A 101 31.15 11.32 -0.48
N ALA A 102 31.17 11.14 0.84
CA ALA A 102 30.05 11.41 1.73
C ALA A 102 30.38 12.63 2.59
N TYR A 103 29.52 13.64 2.55
CA TYR A 103 29.72 14.94 3.17
C TYR A 103 28.57 15.27 4.13
N SER A 104 28.91 15.66 5.35
CA SER A 104 27.95 16.08 6.38
C SER A 104 27.56 17.54 6.16
N THR A 105 26.27 17.78 5.94
CA THR A 105 25.73 19.15 5.82
C THR A 105 25.51 19.83 7.17
N GLU A 106 25.57 19.11 8.30
CA GLU A 106 25.53 19.73 9.64
C GLU A 106 26.84 20.41 10.02
N THR A 107 27.96 19.86 9.55
CA THR A 107 29.31 20.23 9.99
C THR A 107 30.23 20.72 8.87
N ALA A 108 29.70 20.81 7.65
CA ALA A 108 30.45 21.06 6.40
C ALA A 108 31.77 20.29 6.33
N SER A 109 31.67 18.96 6.53
CA SER A 109 32.84 18.10 6.70
C SER A 109 32.67 16.76 5.99
N ILE A 110 33.76 16.21 5.50
CA ILE A 110 33.85 14.87 4.95
C ILE A 110 33.56 13.85 6.04
N HIS A 111 32.56 13.00 5.83
CA HIS A 111 32.34 11.81 6.61
C HIS A 111 33.23 10.66 6.12
N GLN A 112 33.26 10.45 4.80
CA GLN A 112 33.97 9.35 4.16
C GLN A 112 34.37 9.68 2.72
N LEU A 113 35.55 9.23 2.29
CA LEU A 113 35.98 9.15 0.89
C LEU A 113 36.36 7.69 0.64
N TRP A 114 35.74 7.01 -0.34
CA TRP A 114 35.93 5.56 -0.52
C TRP A 114 35.88 5.08 -1.96
N ARG A 115 36.50 3.92 -2.20
CA ARG A 115 36.34 3.15 -3.43
C ARG A 115 35.35 2.00 -3.21
N GLY A 116 34.34 1.91 -4.07
CA GLY A 116 33.26 0.95 -4.01
C GLY A 116 31.94 1.54 -4.51
N ASP A 117 30.85 1.29 -3.79
CA ASP A 117 29.49 1.61 -4.24
C ASP A 117 28.58 2.01 -3.05
N ILE A 118 27.35 2.43 -3.35
CA ILE A 118 26.27 2.65 -2.38
C ILE A 118 25.18 1.57 -2.56
N ASP A 119 24.81 0.92 -1.47
CA ASP A 119 23.65 0.05 -1.41
C ASP A 119 22.37 0.86 -1.18
N PHE A 120 21.67 1.13 -2.28
CA PHE A 120 20.30 1.67 -2.27
C PHE A 120 19.27 0.57 -2.03
N SER A 121 19.37 -0.10 -0.87
CA SER A 121 18.39 -1.09 -0.43
C SER A 121 17.75 -0.68 0.90
N GLY A 122 16.48 -1.06 1.09
CA GLY A 122 15.69 -0.78 2.30
C GLY A 122 14.26 -0.27 2.01
N PRO A 123 13.52 0.13 3.06
CA PRO A 123 12.10 0.50 2.97
C PRO A 123 11.72 1.53 1.89
N ALA A 124 12.55 2.55 1.66
CA ALA A 124 12.30 3.63 0.71
C ALA A 124 12.77 3.32 -0.72
N PHE A 125 13.76 2.43 -0.89
CA PHE A 125 14.37 2.17 -2.20
C PHE A 125 13.93 0.87 -2.90
N ASP A 126 13.87 -0.25 -2.18
CA ASP A 126 13.51 -1.54 -2.76
C ASP A 126 12.64 -2.44 -1.87
N ALA A 127 12.12 -1.87 -0.78
CA ALA A 127 11.33 -2.51 0.26
C ALA A 127 12.01 -3.71 0.95
N ARG A 128 13.36 -3.75 0.96
CA ARG A 128 14.10 -4.52 1.96
C ARG A 128 14.04 -3.81 3.31
N HIS A 129 14.76 -4.33 4.28
CA HIS A 129 14.73 -3.86 5.66
C HIS A 129 16.15 -3.62 6.17
N GLY A 130 16.40 -2.45 6.77
CA GLY A 130 17.73 -1.99 7.18
C GLY A 130 17.82 -0.47 7.32
N ALA A 131 19.03 0.04 7.57
CA ALA A 131 19.32 1.47 7.50
C ALA A 131 19.64 1.87 6.06
N GLU A 132 19.17 3.06 5.63
CA GLU A 132 19.18 3.45 4.21
C GLU A 132 19.92 4.77 3.94
N PRO A 133 20.71 4.85 2.85
CA PRO A 133 21.45 3.77 2.19
C PRO A 133 22.73 3.40 2.96
N MET A 134 23.50 2.41 2.51
CA MET A 134 24.79 2.03 3.13
C MET A 134 25.96 2.05 2.15
N SER A 135 27.13 2.48 2.58
CA SER A 135 28.37 2.39 1.81
C SER A 135 28.90 0.95 1.73
N ARG A 136 29.47 0.57 0.58
CA ARG A 136 30.20 -0.69 0.38
C ARG A 136 31.59 -0.43 -0.22
N GLY A 137 32.58 -1.24 0.16
CA GLY A 137 33.95 -1.18 -0.36
C GLY A 137 34.98 -0.88 0.73
N ARG A 138 36.01 -0.10 0.38
CA ARG A 138 37.06 0.33 1.32
C ARG A 138 37.30 1.82 1.20
N ALA A 139 37.58 2.47 2.33
CA ALA A 139 37.74 3.91 2.41
C ALA A 139 39.22 4.35 2.41
N PHE A 140 39.44 5.52 1.83
CA PHE A 140 40.66 6.31 1.96
C PHE A 140 40.60 7.18 3.23
N LEU A 141 39.42 7.73 3.54
CA LEU A 141 39.15 8.54 4.73
C LEU A 141 37.87 8.06 5.42
N ARG A 142 37.89 7.88 6.75
CA ARG A 142 36.69 7.72 7.61
C ARG A 142 36.94 8.38 8.97
N ALA A 143 36.35 9.54 9.25
CA ALA A 143 36.36 10.08 10.61
C ALA A 143 35.30 11.19 10.81
N PRO A 144 34.62 11.25 11.97
CA PRO A 144 33.68 12.32 12.29
C PRO A 144 34.34 13.67 12.65
N ALA A 145 35.68 13.79 12.61
CA ALA A 145 36.41 14.99 13.05
C ALA A 145 37.57 15.44 12.14
N ALA A 146 37.96 14.64 11.13
CA ALA A 146 39.17 14.89 10.33
C ALA A 146 39.07 16.10 9.37
N THR A 147 37.87 16.68 9.21
CA THR A 147 37.64 17.87 8.36
C THR A 147 36.72 18.92 9.00
N ALA A 148 36.69 18.98 10.33
CA ALA A 148 35.87 19.96 11.05
C ALA A 148 36.42 21.39 10.88
N TRP A 149 35.53 22.33 10.58
CA TRP A 149 35.85 23.76 10.57
C TRP A 149 36.12 24.30 11.97
N ARG A 150 37.01 25.29 12.04
CA ARG A 150 37.49 25.95 13.25
C ARG A 150 37.42 27.46 13.07
N VAL A 151 37.06 28.16 14.15
CA VAL A 151 37.20 29.62 14.26
C VAL A 151 38.27 29.95 15.29
N LYS A 152 38.94 31.09 15.11
CA LYS A 152 39.92 31.60 16.08
C LYS A 152 39.23 32.43 17.17
N GLU A 153 39.31 31.95 18.40
CA GLU A 153 38.82 32.65 19.61
C GLU A 153 39.99 32.93 20.56
N GLY A 154 40.33 34.20 20.73
CA GLY A 154 41.59 34.60 21.39
C GLY A 154 42.79 34.03 20.62
N ASP A 155 43.60 33.20 21.29
CA ASP A 155 44.72 32.47 20.69
C ASP A 155 44.39 30.99 20.35
N ALA A 156 43.18 30.52 20.63
CA ALA A 156 42.77 29.13 20.44
C ALA A 156 41.95 28.90 19.15
N TRP A 157 41.99 27.68 18.62
CA TRP A 157 41.17 27.21 17.50
C TRP A 157 40.05 26.29 17.98
N VAL A 158 38.85 26.85 18.14
CA VAL A 158 37.68 26.12 18.64
C VAL A 158 36.82 25.59 17.48
N PRO A 159 36.01 24.53 17.67
CA PRO A 159 35.02 24.08 16.67
C PRO A 159 34.11 25.23 16.23
N ALA A 160 33.94 25.38 14.92
CA ALA A 160 33.02 26.37 14.36
C ALA A 160 31.56 25.85 14.36
N THR A 161 30.60 26.78 14.43
CA THR A 161 29.23 26.48 14.00
C THR A 161 29.14 26.64 12.48
N VAL A 162 28.37 25.78 11.83
CA VAL A 162 28.15 25.82 10.38
C VAL A 162 26.68 26.10 10.07
N ARG A 163 26.41 26.91 9.05
CA ARG A 163 25.07 27.03 8.45
C ARG A 163 25.15 26.61 6.99
N TRP A 164 24.52 25.49 6.65
CA TRP A 164 24.43 25.00 5.28
C TRP A 164 23.56 25.92 4.43
N ARG A 165 24.03 26.32 3.24
CA ARG A 165 23.27 27.15 2.29
C ARG A 165 22.71 26.36 1.12
N GLY A 166 23.37 25.28 0.72
CA GLY A 166 22.96 24.46 -0.41
C GLY A 166 24.14 23.87 -1.17
N HIS A 167 23.84 23.29 -2.32
CA HIS A 167 24.82 22.76 -3.25
C HIS A 167 24.32 22.97 -4.69
N GLY A 168 25.18 22.75 -5.66
CA GLY A 168 24.78 22.75 -7.06
C GLY A 168 25.80 22.09 -7.97
N VAL A 169 25.47 22.07 -9.25
CA VAL A 169 26.35 21.59 -10.33
C VAL A 169 26.49 22.71 -11.35
N ASP A 170 27.73 23.03 -11.73
CA ASP A 170 27.97 23.97 -12.83
C ASP A 170 27.56 23.32 -14.17
N PRO A 171 26.56 23.85 -14.90
CA PRO A 171 26.04 23.23 -16.13
C PRO A 171 27.08 23.18 -17.27
N ARG A 172 28.17 23.97 -17.19
CA ARG A 172 29.23 24.00 -18.21
C ARG A 172 30.36 23.02 -17.92
N SER A 173 30.74 22.86 -16.66
CA SER A 173 31.89 22.02 -16.26
C SER A 173 31.48 20.66 -15.68
N GLY A 174 30.25 20.49 -15.21
CA GLY A 174 29.83 19.31 -14.45
C GLY A 174 30.52 19.17 -13.09
N ALA A 175 31.13 20.26 -12.58
CA ALA A 175 31.70 20.30 -11.25
C ALA A 175 30.61 20.57 -10.20
N ALA A 176 30.63 19.83 -9.11
CA ALA A 176 29.78 20.10 -7.96
C ALA A 176 30.40 21.18 -7.09
N TRP A 177 29.55 21.99 -6.47
CA TRP A 177 29.93 22.98 -5.47
C TRP A 177 29.04 22.87 -4.23
N LEU A 178 29.63 23.13 -3.07
CA LEU A 178 29.01 23.04 -1.75
C LEU A 178 29.08 24.42 -1.09
N GLY A 179 27.98 24.95 -0.58
CA GLY A 179 27.91 26.29 0.00
C GLY A 179 27.48 26.30 1.46
N PHE A 180 28.25 26.99 2.32
CA PHE A 180 27.95 27.11 3.75
C PHE A 180 28.62 28.34 4.38
N ASP A 181 28.10 28.76 5.53
CA ASP A 181 28.73 29.76 6.39
C ASP A 181 29.45 29.10 7.56
N VAL A 182 30.66 29.58 7.86
CA VAL A 182 31.42 29.26 9.07
C VAL A 182 31.23 30.40 10.07
N VAL A 183 30.67 30.10 11.24
CA VAL A 183 30.15 31.07 12.22
C VAL A 183 30.86 30.91 13.58
N ASP A 184 31.20 32.04 14.22
CA ASP A 184 31.77 32.06 15.58
C ASP A 184 30.71 32.24 16.69
N ALA A 185 31.12 32.10 17.96
CA ALA A 185 30.22 32.24 19.10
C ALA A 185 29.61 33.66 19.27
N SER A 186 30.12 34.67 18.55
CA SER A 186 29.55 36.03 18.50
C SER A 186 28.56 36.24 17.35
N GLY A 187 28.32 35.21 16.53
CA GLY A 187 27.43 35.26 15.37
C GLY A 187 28.04 35.87 14.11
N ARG A 188 29.33 36.20 14.10
CA ARG A 188 30.03 36.64 12.88
C ARG A 188 30.31 35.43 12.00
N SER A 189 30.17 35.59 10.69
CA SER A 189 30.34 34.51 9.73
C SER A 189 31.27 34.87 8.57
N ARG A 190 31.79 33.85 7.88
CA ARG A 190 32.25 33.94 6.48
C ARG A 190 31.61 32.86 5.64
N THR A 191 31.18 33.20 4.43
CA THR A 191 30.69 32.26 3.44
C THR A 191 31.87 31.55 2.76
N VAL A 192 31.74 30.24 2.62
CA VAL A 192 32.67 29.36 1.92
C VAL A 192 31.91 28.65 0.80
N LEU A 193 32.50 28.64 -0.39
CA LEU A 193 32.16 27.72 -1.47
C LEU A 193 33.28 26.68 -1.60
N GLU A 194 32.92 25.40 -1.63
CA GLU A 194 33.85 24.28 -1.74
C GLU A 194 33.55 23.44 -2.99
N TRP A 195 34.57 23.18 -3.82
CA TRP A 195 34.52 22.27 -4.96
C TRP A 195 35.39 21.04 -4.67
N PRO A 196 34.80 19.91 -4.24
CA PRO A 196 35.50 18.64 -4.13
C PRO A 196 35.53 17.92 -5.49
N ASP A 197 36.70 17.44 -5.90
CA ASP A 197 36.85 16.55 -7.05
C ASP A 197 38.09 15.65 -6.88
N HIS A 198 38.43 14.90 -7.93
CA HIS A 198 39.60 14.05 -8.00
C HIS A 198 40.50 14.44 -9.18
N VAL A 199 41.78 14.08 -9.07
CA VAL A 199 42.73 14.06 -10.17
C VAL A 199 43.43 12.71 -10.19
N GLU A 200 43.44 12.07 -11.35
CA GLU A 200 44.30 10.93 -11.61
C GLU A 200 45.66 11.43 -12.16
N PRO A 201 46.81 10.88 -11.72
CA PRO A 201 48.10 11.29 -12.25
C PRO A 201 48.21 11.02 -13.76
N SER A 202 48.77 11.97 -14.51
CA SER A 202 49.16 11.74 -15.91
C SER A 202 50.09 10.53 -16.00
N PRO A 203 49.89 9.59 -16.95
CA PRO A 203 50.88 8.56 -17.27
C PRO A 203 52.22 9.13 -17.76
N GLU A 204 52.20 10.37 -18.25
CA GLU A 204 53.33 11.02 -18.91
C GLU A 204 53.64 12.37 -18.24
N SER A 205 54.82 12.43 -17.60
CA SER A 205 55.60 13.65 -17.41
C SER A 205 57.04 13.33 -17.86
N GLU A 206 57.44 13.80 -19.05
CA GLU A 206 58.74 13.44 -19.65
C GLU A 206 59.94 14.04 -18.88
N ASP A 207 59.72 15.06 -18.05
CA ASP A 207 60.77 15.75 -17.29
C ASP A 207 61.10 15.04 -15.95
N GLY A 208 61.68 13.84 -16.06
CA GLY A 208 62.01 12.98 -14.92
C GLY A 208 63.17 13.44 -14.03
N VAL A 209 63.04 14.57 -13.31
CA VAL A 209 63.98 14.98 -12.23
C VAL A 209 63.28 15.77 -11.10
N SER A 210 62.91 15.11 -9.98
CA SER A 210 63.61 15.29 -8.67
C SER A 210 62.87 14.70 -7.44
N GLN A 211 63.45 13.63 -6.88
CA GLN A 211 63.58 13.30 -5.45
C GLN A 211 62.34 13.25 -4.52
N GLY A 212 61.84 12.03 -4.32
CA GLY A 212 61.05 11.56 -3.18
C GLY A 212 60.71 10.08 -3.39
N GLU A 213 61.04 9.20 -2.44
CA GLU A 213 60.91 7.74 -2.66
C GLU A 213 59.44 7.30 -2.79
N GLY A 214 59.16 6.42 -3.76
CA GLY A 214 57.87 5.72 -3.90
C GLY A 214 56.82 6.43 -4.76
N TRP A 215 57.05 6.53 -6.08
CA TRP A 215 56.01 6.89 -7.05
C TRP A 215 55.61 5.66 -7.88
N THR A 216 54.35 5.26 -7.78
CA THR A 216 53.74 4.16 -8.54
C THR A 216 52.47 4.68 -9.24
N PRO A 217 52.20 4.28 -10.50
CA PRO A 217 50.91 4.55 -11.13
C PRO A 217 49.75 3.98 -10.30
N GLY A 218 48.65 4.74 -10.15
CA GLY A 218 47.44 4.30 -9.44
C GLY A 218 47.07 5.07 -8.16
N ARG A 219 47.82 6.11 -7.77
CA ARG A 219 47.44 6.98 -6.63
C ARG A 219 46.20 7.83 -6.94
N LEU A 220 45.36 8.04 -5.94
CA LEU A 220 44.26 9.01 -5.96
C LEU A 220 44.77 10.38 -5.47
N GLY A 221 44.63 11.43 -6.27
CA GLY A 221 44.66 12.80 -5.79
C GLY A 221 43.23 13.28 -5.52
N PHE A 222 42.89 13.56 -4.27
CA PHE A 222 41.61 14.16 -3.90
C PHE A 222 41.80 15.67 -3.68
N VAL A 223 41.05 16.48 -4.43
CA VAL A 223 41.23 17.93 -4.51
C VAL A 223 40.01 18.64 -3.92
N ARG A 224 40.25 19.63 -3.08
CA ARG A 224 39.22 20.56 -2.57
C ARG A 224 39.68 21.98 -2.91
N SER A 225 38.91 22.68 -3.74
CA SER A 225 39.08 24.14 -3.87
C SER A 225 38.11 24.83 -2.93
N PHE A 226 38.59 25.79 -2.15
CA PHE A 226 37.76 26.69 -1.35
C PHE A 226 37.82 28.09 -1.98
N ASP A 227 36.69 28.78 -2.04
CA ASP A 227 36.62 30.22 -2.26
C ASP A 227 35.85 30.85 -1.09
N VAL A 228 36.43 31.86 -0.46
CA VAL A 228 35.92 32.47 0.77
C VAL A 228 35.74 33.95 0.57
N ASP A 229 34.64 34.48 1.06
CA ASP A 229 34.34 35.90 0.93
C ASP A 229 35.44 36.82 1.51
N ALA A 230 35.45 38.07 1.01
CA ALA A 230 36.31 39.12 1.53
C ALA A 230 35.71 39.84 2.76
N ALA A 231 34.69 39.26 3.41
CA ALA A 231 33.95 39.94 4.47
C ALA A 231 34.69 39.91 5.81
N VAL A 232 34.32 40.83 6.70
CA VAL A 232 34.89 40.94 8.05
C VAL A 232 34.23 39.89 8.98
N GLY A 233 34.71 38.66 8.89
CA GLY A 233 34.30 37.54 9.75
C GLY A 233 35.44 37.04 10.67
N PRO A 234 35.23 35.91 11.38
CA PRO A 234 36.29 35.25 12.13
C PRO A 234 37.42 34.78 11.21
N ALA A 235 38.62 34.61 11.77
CA ALA A 235 39.64 33.81 11.09
C ALA A 235 39.21 32.33 11.15
N ILE A 236 39.18 31.65 10.00
CA ILE A 236 38.72 30.27 9.89
C ILE A 236 39.87 29.34 9.48
N ALA A 237 39.77 28.09 9.90
CA ALA A 237 40.65 27.02 9.49
C ALA A 237 39.84 25.72 9.32
N VAL A 238 40.36 24.78 8.55
CA VAL A 238 39.80 23.43 8.43
C VAL A 238 40.87 22.43 8.88
N VAL A 239 40.48 21.49 9.74
CA VAL A 239 41.34 20.34 10.06
C VAL A 239 41.50 19.52 8.79
N VAL A 240 42.66 18.93 8.55
CA VAL A 240 42.90 18.03 7.41
C VAL A 240 43.39 16.69 7.95
N GLY A 241 42.70 15.62 7.56
CA GLY A 241 43.02 14.25 7.96
C GLY A 241 44.45 13.84 7.61
N THR A 242 45.13 13.22 8.56
CA THR A 242 46.52 12.76 8.45
C THR A 242 46.66 11.38 7.82
N GLU A 243 45.57 10.80 7.32
CA GLU A 243 45.53 9.48 6.68
C GLU A 243 46.03 9.50 5.22
N ALA A 244 46.29 10.69 4.66
CA ALA A 244 46.88 10.87 3.32
C ALA A 244 48.41 10.71 3.35
N ASP A 245 48.98 10.10 2.31
CA ASP A 245 50.43 9.92 2.14
C ASP A 245 51.16 11.26 1.96
N ALA A 246 50.49 12.23 1.33
CA ALA A 246 50.97 13.60 1.19
C ALA A 246 49.79 14.59 1.17
N ILE A 247 50.02 15.80 1.69
CA ILE A 247 49.03 16.87 1.75
C ILE A 247 49.67 18.16 1.23
N GLU A 248 49.05 18.77 0.23
CA GLU A 248 49.55 19.98 -0.43
C GLU A 248 48.49 21.08 -0.40
N THR A 249 48.90 22.32 -0.17
CA THR A 249 48.06 23.51 -0.31
C THR A 249 48.72 24.48 -1.29
N ASP A 250 47.99 24.90 -2.32
CA ASP A 250 48.48 25.75 -3.42
C ASP A 250 49.86 25.30 -3.97
N GLY A 251 50.03 23.97 -4.13
CA GLY A 251 51.26 23.34 -4.62
C GLY A 251 52.43 23.29 -3.62
N LYS A 252 52.18 23.48 -2.32
CA LYS A 252 53.20 23.45 -1.25
C LYS A 252 52.82 22.45 -0.15
N PRO A 253 53.76 21.69 0.45
CA PRO A 253 53.44 20.76 1.52
C PRO A 253 52.80 21.45 2.73
N LEU A 254 51.63 20.98 3.15
CA LEU A 254 51.00 21.39 4.42
C LEU A 254 51.64 20.61 5.57
N ARG A 255 51.93 21.29 6.68
CA ARG A 255 52.39 20.67 7.93
C ARG A 255 51.35 20.88 9.02
N ASP A 256 51.37 20.02 10.03
CA ASP A 256 50.58 20.11 11.27
C ASP A 256 49.04 19.94 11.14
N GLY A 257 48.52 19.53 9.97
CA GLY A 257 47.14 19.04 9.81
C GLY A 257 46.02 20.09 10.00
N LEU A 258 46.36 21.38 10.00
CA LEU A 258 45.40 22.49 10.11
C LEU A 258 45.64 23.49 8.98
N LEU A 259 44.70 23.59 8.05
CA LEU A 259 44.76 24.54 6.94
C LEU A 259 44.05 25.84 7.33
N LEU A 260 44.81 26.95 7.36
CA LEU A 260 44.22 28.29 7.46
C LEU A 260 43.61 28.67 6.10
N VAL A 261 42.34 29.05 6.06
CA VAL A 261 41.67 29.44 4.82
C VAL A 261 41.47 30.95 4.81
N GLY A 262 42.15 31.63 3.89
CA GLY A 262 42.09 33.09 3.71
C GLY A 262 40.84 33.54 2.97
N ALA A 263 40.76 34.84 2.62
CA ALA A 263 39.80 35.33 1.64
C ALA A 263 40.30 35.06 0.22
N GLY A 264 39.38 34.77 -0.71
CA GLY A 264 39.69 34.30 -2.06
C GLY A 264 39.96 32.80 -2.11
N ARG A 265 40.58 32.35 -3.22
CA ARG A 265 40.73 30.92 -3.52
C ARG A 265 41.94 30.27 -2.84
N THR A 266 41.73 29.11 -2.25
CA THR A 266 42.77 28.19 -1.72
C THR A 266 42.49 26.79 -2.22
N GLN A 267 43.51 26.07 -2.71
CA GLN A 267 43.39 24.68 -3.13
C GLN A 267 44.13 23.76 -2.14
N LEU A 268 43.48 22.66 -1.78
CA LEU A 268 44.01 21.56 -0.97
C LEU A 268 43.99 20.26 -1.79
N THR A 269 45.09 19.53 -1.81
CA THR A 269 45.20 18.21 -2.44
C THR A 269 45.69 17.20 -1.40
N GLN A 270 44.98 16.09 -1.27
CA GLN A 270 45.36 14.93 -0.44
C GLN A 270 45.64 13.74 -1.36
N TRP A 271 46.84 13.18 -1.26
CA TRP A 271 47.29 12.04 -2.08
C TRP A 271 47.17 10.73 -1.29
N PHE A 272 46.60 9.70 -1.92
CA PHE A 272 46.42 8.37 -1.33
C PHE A 272 46.92 7.27 -2.27
N ALA A 273 47.63 6.28 -1.72
CA ALA A 273 48.10 5.10 -2.44
C ALA A 273 46.96 4.10 -2.73
N GLU A 274 46.24 3.66 -1.69
CA GLU A 274 45.15 2.68 -1.81
C GLU A 274 44.14 2.82 -0.63
N PRO A 275 42.88 2.37 -0.79
CA PRO A 275 41.87 2.48 0.26
C PRO A 275 42.01 1.36 1.28
N THR A 276 42.65 1.65 2.42
CA THR A 276 42.97 0.65 3.45
C THR A 276 41.91 0.52 4.55
N LEU A 277 41.05 1.53 4.77
CA LEU A 277 40.12 1.54 5.90
C LEU A 277 38.88 0.66 5.62
N PRO A 278 38.49 -0.25 6.53
CA PRO A 278 37.29 -1.05 6.36
C PRO A 278 36.01 -0.21 6.52
N ILE A 279 35.00 -0.51 5.70
CA ILE A 279 33.63 -0.07 5.90
C ILE A 279 32.91 -1.22 6.61
N GLU A 280 32.74 -1.09 7.93
CA GLU A 280 32.09 -2.12 8.75
C GLU A 280 30.60 -2.23 8.41
N SER A 281 30.21 -3.35 7.81
CA SER A 281 28.79 -3.71 7.69
C SER A 281 28.31 -4.34 9.00
N LYS A 282 27.13 -3.93 9.50
CA LYS A 282 26.62 -4.36 10.82
C LYS A 282 26.19 -5.83 10.93
N PHE A 283 26.46 -6.67 9.92
CA PHE A 283 25.86 -8.01 9.78
C PHE A 283 26.86 -9.18 9.67
N GLU A 284 28.17 -8.94 9.68
CA GLU A 284 29.17 -10.02 9.66
C GLU A 284 29.52 -10.50 11.09
N GLY A 285 28.67 -11.37 11.67
CA GLY A 285 28.94 -11.94 13.00
C GLY A 285 27.93 -13.01 13.45
N LYS A 286 28.25 -13.67 14.58
CA LYS A 286 27.26 -14.50 15.31
C LYS A 286 26.16 -13.60 15.86
N LEU A 287 24.90 -13.99 15.64
CA LEU A 287 23.75 -13.24 16.14
C LEU A 287 23.68 -13.32 17.67
N ASP A 288 23.64 -12.17 18.34
CA ASP A 288 23.32 -12.04 19.76
C ASP A 288 21.92 -11.42 19.95
N ALA A 289 21.52 -11.17 21.19
CA ALA A 289 20.23 -10.57 21.53
C ALA A 289 20.00 -9.18 20.87
N GLY A 290 21.07 -8.42 20.57
CA GLY A 290 20.99 -7.17 19.82
C GLY A 290 20.88 -7.40 18.31
N ALA A 291 21.53 -8.43 17.78
CA ALA A 291 21.41 -8.80 16.38
C ALA A 291 20.03 -9.39 16.02
N PHE A 292 19.32 -10.02 16.95
CA PHE A 292 17.89 -10.37 16.77
C PHE A 292 16.99 -9.12 16.64
N ALA A 293 17.36 -7.99 17.26
CA ALA A 293 16.67 -6.71 17.07
C ALA A 293 17.08 -5.99 15.77
N ALA A 294 18.12 -6.48 15.07
CA ALA A 294 18.48 -6.06 13.72
C ALA A 294 17.78 -6.90 12.63
N LEU A 295 17.00 -7.91 13.01
CA LEU A 295 16.07 -8.61 12.12
C LEU A 295 14.71 -7.92 12.13
N ASP A 296 14.12 -7.81 10.96
CA ASP A 296 12.85 -7.16 10.68
C ASP A 296 11.62 -7.94 11.19
N CYS A 297 11.79 -9.01 11.96
CA CYS A 297 10.69 -9.72 12.60
C CYS A 297 9.86 -8.81 13.53
N GLY A 298 10.47 -7.77 14.10
CA GLY A 298 9.77 -6.69 14.83
C GLY A 298 8.69 -5.98 13.99
N THR A 299 8.81 -6.00 12.66
CA THR A 299 7.90 -5.35 11.70
C THR A 299 6.50 -5.93 11.68
N CYS A 300 6.38 -7.21 11.98
CA CYS A 300 5.07 -7.85 12.03
C CYS A 300 4.74 -8.34 13.44
N HIS A 301 5.74 -8.58 14.27
CA HIS A 301 5.57 -9.29 15.53
C HIS A 301 6.21 -8.53 16.69
N ASN A 302 5.43 -8.28 17.73
CA ASN A 302 5.93 -7.78 19.00
C ASN A 302 6.00 -8.94 20.02
N PRO A 303 6.87 -8.90 21.05
CA PRO A 303 6.89 -9.92 22.10
C PRO A 303 5.52 -10.24 22.72
N ARG A 304 4.66 -9.23 22.93
CA ARG A 304 3.42 -9.38 23.71
C ARG A 304 2.14 -8.90 23.01
N GLU A 305 2.26 -8.07 21.99
CA GLU A 305 1.14 -7.42 21.30
C GLU A 305 1.02 -7.85 19.84
N ARG A 306 -0.19 -7.83 19.30
CA ARG A 306 -0.45 -7.99 17.87
C ARG A 306 -0.28 -6.64 17.17
N VAL A 307 0.40 -6.62 16.03
CA VAL A 307 0.64 -5.37 15.28
C VAL A 307 0.22 -5.54 13.82
N VAL A 308 0.96 -6.34 13.05
CA VAL A 308 0.58 -6.75 11.67
C VAL A 308 0.40 -8.27 11.61
N GLY A 309 1.33 -8.99 12.21
CA GLY A 309 1.24 -10.41 12.57
C GLY A 309 0.97 -10.61 14.06
N PRO A 310 0.86 -11.88 14.50
CA PRO A 310 0.63 -12.26 15.90
C PRO A 310 1.80 -11.88 16.80
N ALA A 311 1.51 -11.68 18.09
CA ALA A 311 2.56 -11.53 19.10
C ALA A 311 3.43 -12.79 19.22
N TRP A 312 4.70 -12.67 19.64
CA TRP A 312 5.49 -13.85 20.00
C TRP A 312 4.89 -14.60 21.18
N SER A 313 4.22 -13.90 22.11
CA SER A 313 3.40 -14.50 23.17
C SER A 313 2.24 -15.34 22.62
N GLU A 314 1.53 -14.89 21.58
CA GLU A 314 0.47 -15.64 20.90
C GLU A 314 1.05 -16.88 20.17
N ILE A 315 2.19 -16.73 19.49
CA ILE A 315 2.90 -17.83 18.83
C ILE A 315 3.33 -18.87 19.87
N SER A 316 4.03 -18.44 20.91
CA SER A 316 4.49 -19.28 22.04
C SER A 316 3.33 -20.01 22.72
N HIS A 317 2.26 -19.30 23.05
CA HIS A 317 1.07 -19.88 23.68
C HIS A 317 0.40 -20.94 22.79
N ARG A 318 0.29 -20.70 21.47
CA ARG A 318 -0.24 -21.68 20.50
C ARG A 318 0.56 -22.99 20.45
N TYR A 319 1.85 -22.95 20.78
CA TYR A 319 2.74 -24.12 20.79
C TYR A 319 3.14 -24.59 22.19
N ALA A 320 2.51 -24.09 23.27
CA ALA A 320 2.90 -24.40 24.64
C ALA A 320 2.84 -25.90 25.01
N GLY A 321 2.09 -26.71 24.24
CA GLY A 321 2.04 -28.18 24.37
C GLY A 321 2.85 -28.96 23.31
N ALA A 322 3.58 -28.31 22.41
CA ALA A 322 4.29 -28.95 21.30
C ALA A 322 5.78 -29.23 21.61
N ASN A 323 6.42 -30.12 20.86
CA ASN A 323 7.86 -30.36 21.00
C ASN A 323 8.65 -29.15 20.47
N ARG A 324 9.18 -28.36 21.40
CA ARG A 324 9.84 -27.07 21.13
C ARG A 324 10.97 -27.12 20.10
N ARG A 325 11.73 -28.21 19.98
CA ARG A 325 12.77 -28.33 18.93
C ARG A 325 12.17 -28.61 17.55
N VAL A 326 11.20 -29.52 17.47
CA VAL A 326 10.50 -29.82 16.21
C VAL A 326 9.73 -28.59 15.71
N THR A 327 9.05 -27.88 16.60
CA THR A 327 8.36 -26.63 16.29
C THR A 327 9.33 -25.53 15.83
N ALA A 328 10.55 -25.47 16.38
CA ALA A 328 11.55 -24.52 15.92
C ALA A 328 11.99 -24.76 14.47
N VAL A 329 12.25 -26.02 14.07
CA VAL A 329 12.55 -26.41 12.68
C VAL A 329 11.42 -26.01 11.73
N GLN A 330 10.17 -26.23 12.14
CA GLN A 330 8.98 -25.86 11.34
C GLN A 330 8.81 -24.34 11.19
N LEU A 331 9.05 -23.57 12.26
CA LEU A 331 9.00 -22.10 12.22
C LEU A 331 10.19 -21.52 11.44
N ALA A 332 11.37 -22.13 11.49
CA ALA A 332 12.56 -21.72 10.76
C ALA A 332 12.35 -21.71 9.24
N MET A 333 11.69 -22.74 8.69
CA MET A 333 11.30 -22.77 7.28
C MET A 333 10.36 -21.59 6.93
N ARG A 334 9.36 -21.31 7.78
CA ARG A 334 8.44 -20.18 7.56
C ARG A 334 9.12 -18.82 7.66
N ILE A 335 10.07 -18.65 8.58
CA ILE A 335 10.91 -17.45 8.67
C ILE A 335 11.65 -17.22 7.35
N ARG A 336 12.28 -18.27 6.80
CA ARG A 336 13.09 -18.19 5.58
C ARG A 336 12.29 -18.01 4.29
N GLU A 337 11.10 -18.62 4.20
CA GLU A 337 10.28 -18.68 2.98
C GLU A 337 9.07 -17.73 2.98
N GLY A 338 8.74 -17.14 4.14
CA GLY A 338 7.52 -16.36 4.33
C GLY A 338 6.30 -17.25 4.62
N SER A 339 5.16 -16.62 4.97
CA SER A 339 3.89 -17.33 5.18
C SER A 339 2.68 -16.41 5.14
N VAL A 340 1.50 -16.94 4.86
CA VAL A 340 0.21 -16.21 4.89
C VAL A 340 -0.90 -17.11 5.46
N GLY A 341 -2.02 -16.54 5.92
CA GLY A 341 -3.24 -17.27 6.32
C GLY A 341 -3.25 -17.86 7.72
N ARG A 342 -2.11 -18.29 8.29
CA ARG A 342 -2.07 -18.97 9.62
C ARG A 342 -2.53 -18.08 10.80
N TRP A 343 -2.48 -16.76 10.63
CA TRP A 343 -2.74 -15.76 11.67
C TRP A 343 -3.54 -14.55 11.17
N GLY A 344 -4.01 -14.57 9.92
CA GLY A 344 -4.64 -13.45 9.23
C GLY A 344 -4.25 -13.40 7.74
N PRO A 345 -4.87 -12.50 6.95
CA PRO A 345 -4.64 -12.39 5.52
C PRO A 345 -3.32 -11.70 5.15
N VAL A 346 -2.63 -11.05 6.11
CA VAL A 346 -1.37 -10.36 5.86
C VAL A 346 -0.22 -11.36 5.75
N ALA A 347 0.54 -11.28 4.67
CA ALA A 347 1.68 -12.14 4.43
C ALA A 347 2.92 -11.67 5.22
N MET A 348 3.57 -12.60 5.92
CA MET A 348 4.89 -12.44 6.51
C MET A 348 5.96 -12.57 5.43
N ALA A 349 6.88 -11.60 5.37
CA ALA A 349 7.99 -11.60 4.44
C ALA A 349 8.94 -12.80 4.64
N ALA A 350 9.58 -13.21 3.54
CA ALA A 350 10.61 -14.24 3.54
C ALA A 350 11.97 -13.66 3.96
N HIS A 351 12.71 -14.38 4.79
CA HIS A 351 14.08 -14.04 5.21
C HIS A 351 15.10 -15.04 4.61
N PRO A 352 15.23 -15.15 3.26
CA PRO A 352 16.08 -16.16 2.62
C PRO A 352 17.59 -15.96 2.90
N GLN A 353 17.99 -14.78 3.40
CA GLN A 353 19.34 -14.47 3.86
C GLN A 353 19.75 -15.22 5.14
N LEU A 354 18.78 -15.74 5.92
CA LEU A 354 19.06 -16.51 7.12
C LEU A 354 19.37 -17.97 6.79
N THR A 355 20.40 -18.52 7.44
CA THR A 355 20.63 -19.98 7.41
C THR A 355 19.50 -20.69 8.17
N GLN A 356 19.37 -21.99 7.90
CA GLN A 356 18.43 -22.85 8.62
C GLN A 356 18.69 -22.79 10.14
N GLU A 357 19.96 -22.84 10.55
CA GLU A 357 20.39 -22.82 11.94
C GLU A 357 20.05 -21.49 12.64
N GLN A 358 20.33 -20.34 12.01
CA GLN A 358 19.96 -19.02 12.52
C GLN A 358 18.43 -18.87 12.69
N SER A 359 17.68 -19.46 11.77
CA SER A 359 16.21 -19.39 11.77
C SER A 359 15.60 -20.29 12.85
N GLU A 360 16.26 -21.40 13.18
CA GLU A 360 15.89 -22.27 14.31
C GLU A 360 16.19 -21.62 15.67
N GLU A 361 17.33 -20.93 15.79
CA GLU A 361 17.65 -20.14 17.00
C GLU A 361 16.62 -19.02 17.24
N LEU A 362 16.24 -18.29 16.20
CA LEU A 362 15.16 -17.29 16.27
C LEU A 362 13.82 -17.91 16.69
N ALA A 363 13.43 -19.04 16.09
CA ALA A 363 12.20 -19.73 16.44
C ALA A 363 12.19 -20.22 17.90
N LEU A 364 13.32 -20.68 18.44
CA LEU A 364 13.46 -21.08 19.84
C LEU A 364 13.29 -19.92 20.82
N LEU A 365 13.68 -18.69 20.42
CA LEU A 365 13.46 -17.46 21.18
C LEU A 365 12.00 -17.02 21.15
N ILE A 366 11.34 -17.06 19.98
CA ILE A 366 9.90 -16.76 19.86
C ILE A 366 9.11 -17.69 20.78
N LEU A 367 9.40 -19.00 20.74
CA LEU A 367 8.84 -20.04 21.62
C LEU A 367 9.31 -19.94 23.10
N ALA A 368 10.13 -18.95 23.47
CA ALA A 368 10.47 -18.64 24.85
C ALA A 368 9.55 -17.59 25.48
N THR A 369 8.78 -16.87 24.67
CA THR A 369 8.07 -15.67 25.11
C THR A 369 6.89 -16.03 26.01
N GLU A 370 6.80 -15.39 27.17
CA GLU A 370 5.68 -15.61 28.10
C GLU A 370 4.37 -15.02 27.54
N PRO A 371 3.21 -15.63 27.83
CA PRO A 371 1.89 -15.06 27.52
C PRO A 371 1.76 -13.64 28.07
N ALA A 372 1.13 -12.75 27.30
CA ALA A 372 0.80 -11.41 27.79
C ALA A 372 -0.41 -11.47 28.74
N GLU A 373 -0.37 -10.72 29.85
CA GLU A 373 -1.62 -10.31 30.50
C GLU A 373 -2.37 -9.39 29.52
N LEU A 374 -3.66 -9.65 29.30
CA LEU A 374 -4.52 -8.72 28.58
C LEU A 374 -4.47 -7.35 29.27
N ALA A 375 -4.39 -6.28 28.48
CA ALA A 375 -4.31 -4.91 28.98
C ALA A 375 -5.39 -4.66 30.05
N ARG A 376 -5.00 -4.00 31.15
CA ARG A 376 -5.89 -3.75 32.28
C ARG A 376 -7.18 -3.07 31.78
N PRO A 377 -8.36 -3.52 32.23
CA PRO A 377 -9.62 -2.96 31.74
C PRO A 377 -9.67 -1.46 31.97
N VAL A 378 -9.95 -0.71 30.90
CA VAL A 378 -10.25 0.71 31.01
C VAL A 378 -11.49 0.85 31.88
N ARG A 379 -11.38 1.67 32.92
CA ARG A 379 -12.49 1.95 33.83
C ARG A 379 -13.20 3.23 33.39
N SER A 380 -14.53 3.22 33.48
CA SER A 380 -15.34 4.44 33.30
C SER A 380 -14.98 5.47 34.37
N SER A 381 -15.45 6.71 34.21
CA SER A 381 -15.38 7.75 35.26
C SER A 381 -16.09 7.35 36.56
N ALA A 382 -17.00 6.35 36.51
CA ALA A 382 -17.65 5.73 37.67
C ALA A 382 -16.86 4.53 38.25
N GLY A 383 -15.73 4.14 37.65
CA GLY A 383 -14.85 3.06 38.12
C GLY A 383 -15.21 1.65 37.62
N GLU A 384 -16.22 1.53 36.75
CA GLU A 384 -16.71 0.26 36.19
C GLU A 384 -15.87 -0.22 35.00
N SER A 385 -15.74 -1.52 34.80
CA SER A 385 -15.00 -2.08 33.66
C SER A 385 -15.79 -1.87 32.36
N VAL A 386 -15.20 -1.15 31.40
CA VAL A 386 -15.83 -0.90 30.10
C VAL A 386 -15.49 -2.04 29.12
N THR A 387 -16.48 -2.49 28.35
CA THR A 387 -16.27 -3.47 27.27
C THR A 387 -15.61 -2.81 26.06
N SER A 388 -14.70 -3.54 25.42
CA SER A 388 -14.04 -3.09 24.19
C SER A 388 -14.07 -4.18 23.12
N THR A 389 -14.13 -3.78 21.86
CA THR A 389 -14.04 -4.71 20.72
C THR A 389 -13.26 -4.12 19.54
N TYR A 390 -12.68 -5.01 18.74
CA TYR A 390 -12.13 -4.72 17.40
C TYR A 390 -13.10 -5.12 16.28
N ASP A 391 -14.25 -5.70 16.62
CA ASP A 391 -15.26 -6.11 15.64
C ASP A 391 -15.85 -4.88 14.94
N TYR A 392 -16.05 -5.01 13.64
CA TYR A 392 -16.71 -4.01 12.80
C TYR A 392 -17.74 -4.70 11.89
N ASP A 393 -18.91 -4.10 11.77
CA ASP A 393 -20.03 -4.56 10.96
C ASP A 393 -20.41 -3.45 9.96
N VAL A 394 -19.59 -3.36 8.91
CA VAL A 394 -19.61 -2.30 7.89
C VAL A 394 -19.89 -2.87 6.50
N GLU A 395 -20.32 -2.02 5.58
CA GLU A 395 -20.57 -2.41 4.20
C GLU A 395 -19.27 -2.69 3.43
N GLU A 396 -19.40 -3.35 2.28
CA GLU A 396 -18.27 -3.50 1.38
C GLU A 396 -17.95 -2.14 0.71
N ARG A 397 -16.75 -1.63 0.97
CA ARG A 397 -16.26 -0.38 0.35
C ARG A 397 -16.37 -0.44 -1.19
N PRO A 398 -16.74 0.66 -1.88
CA PRO A 398 -16.80 0.67 -3.33
C PRO A 398 -15.47 0.27 -3.97
N LYS A 399 -15.51 -0.73 -4.87
CA LYS A 399 -14.36 -1.17 -5.68
C LYS A 399 -14.26 -0.46 -7.04
N ALA A 400 -15.39 0.03 -7.57
CA ALA A 400 -15.46 0.73 -8.84
C ALA A 400 -15.13 2.24 -8.70
N LEU A 401 -14.92 2.91 -9.84
CA LEU A 401 -14.76 4.37 -9.87
C LEU A 401 -16.12 5.02 -9.54
N HIS A 402 -16.11 6.08 -8.74
CA HIS A 402 -17.33 6.82 -8.38
C HIS A 402 -18.12 7.25 -9.64
N PRO A 403 -19.44 7.04 -9.75
CA PRO A 403 -20.21 7.27 -10.99
C PRO A 403 -20.13 8.70 -11.54
N SER A 404 -19.90 9.69 -10.67
CA SER A 404 -19.68 11.09 -11.06
C SER A 404 -18.26 11.43 -11.48
N LEU A 405 -17.36 10.45 -11.58
CA LEU A 405 -15.99 10.63 -12.07
C LEU A 405 -15.78 9.86 -13.37
N SER A 406 -15.00 10.46 -14.28
CA SER A 406 -14.19 9.71 -15.24
C SER A 406 -12.72 9.84 -14.86
N SER A 407 -11.93 8.80 -15.12
CA SER A 407 -10.47 8.83 -14.97
C SER A 407 -9.77 8.81 -16.33
N MET A 408 -8.62 9.47 -16.39
CA MET A 408 -7.68 9.40 -17.51
C MET A 408 -6.27 9.29 -16.94
N PRO A 409 -5.48 8.26 -17.29
CA PRO A 409 -4.10 8.17 -16.83
C PRO A 409 -3.26 9.29 -17.46
N ILE A 410 -2.32 9.82 -16.68
CA ILE A 410 -1.26 10.73 -17.15
C ILE A 410 0.04 9.92 -17.17
N ASP A 411 0.20 9.06 -18.19
CA ASP A 411 1.37 8.20 -18.32
C ASP A 411 1.99 8.17 -19.73
N SER A 412 3.22 7.67 -19.76
CA SER A 412 4.04 7.50 -20.96
C SER A 412 4.86 6.22 -20.80
N PRO A 413 5.18 5.47 -21.86
CA PRO A 413 6.00 4.26 -21.74
C PRO A 413 7.33 4.52 -21.01
N GLY A 414 7.51 3.84 -19.87
CA GLY A 414 8.67 3.98 -18.98
C GLY A 414 8.50 4.96 -17.82
N PHE A 415 7.52 5.86 -17.87
CA PHE A 415 7.16 6.76 -16.77
C PHE A 415 6.21 6.05 -15.79
N ARG A 416 6.64 5.89 -14.54
CA ARG A 416 5.97 5.12 -13.48
C ARG A 416 6.09 5.87 -12.13
N PRO A 417 5.56 7.11 -12.03
CA PRO A 417 5.83 7.99 -10.89
C PRO A 417 5.26 7.42 -9.59
N GLN A 418 6.14 7.24 -8.59
CA GLN A 418 5.77 7.01 -7.20
C GLN A 418 5.55 8.37 -6.54
N VAL A 419 4.32 8.90 -6.54
CA VAL A 419 4.11 10.34 -6.31
C VAL A 419 4.24 10.71 -4.83
N GLY A 420 5.31 11.43 -4.52
CA GLY A 420 5.57 12.04 -3.21
C GLY A 420 4.97 13.44 -3.05
N GLY A 421 4.84 14.20 -4.14
CA GLY A 421 4.26 15.56 -4.12
C GLY A 421 3.72 16.01 -5.47
N LEU A 422 2.71 16.88 -5.45
CA LEU A 422 2.14 17.54 -6.63
C LEU A 422 1.98 19.05 -6.40
N ALA A 423 2.31 19.87 -7.40
CA ALA A 423 2.08 21.31 -7.39
C ALA A 423 1.86 21.87 -8.82
N TRP A 424 1.38 23.10 -8.93
CA TRP A 424 1.18 23.79 -10.22
C TRP A 424 2.23 24.88 -10.43
N LEU A 425 2.85 24.92 -11.61
CA LEU A 425 3.58 26.11 -12.06
C LEU A 425 2.59 27.19 -12.55
N PRO A 426 2.94 28.49 -12.49
CA PRO A 426 2.07 29.58 -12.98
C PRO A 426 1.68 29.47 -14.46
N ASP A 427 2.50 28.78 -15.27
CA ASP A 427 2.25 28.53 -16.70
C ASP A 427 1.24 27.39 -16.95
N GLY A 428 0.80 26.68 -15.91
CA GLY A 428 -0.14 25.57 -15.98
C GLY A 428 0.49 24.18 -16.14
N ARG A 429 1.82 24.05 -16.11
CA ARG A 429 2.49 22.74 -16.02
C ARG A 429 2.29 22.12 -14.63
N LEU A 430 2.12 20.80 -14.61
CA LEU A 430 2.03 20.00 -13.38
C LEU A 430 3.44 19.62 -12.92
N LEU A 431 3.79 19.91 -11.66
CA LEU A 431 4.98 19.39 -11.01
C LEU A 431 4.66 18.07 -10.29
N VAL A 432 5.56 17.10 -10.42
CA VAL A 432 5.47 15.79 -9.77
C VAL A 432 6.82 15.47 -9.11
N ALA A 433 6.84 15.39 -7.78
CA ALA A 433 7.99 14.89 -7.02
C ALA A 433 7.84 13.38 -6.77
N THR A 434 8.91 12.59 -6.91
CA THR A 434 8.87 11.13 -6.76
C THR A 434 9.54 10.62 -5.49
N TRP A 435 8.80 9.80 -4.73
CA TRP A 435 9.33 8.96 -3.67
C TRP A 435 9.92 7.69 -4.29
N ASP A 436 11.10 7.83 -4.87
CA ASP A 436 11.90 6.73 -5.43
C ASP A 436 13.40 7.03 -5.26
N ARG A 437 14.27 6.10 -5.71
CA ARG A 437 15.74 6.18 -5.54
C ARG A 437 16.37 7.47 -6.07
N ASP A 438 15.76 8.06 -7.11
CA ASP A 438 16.30 9.27 -7.72
C ASP A 438 15.83 10.54 -7.00
N GLY A 439 14.74 10.50 -6.23
CA GLY A 439 14.14 11.69 -5.63
C GLY A 439 13.86 12.78 -6.65
N ALA A 440 13.33 12.38 -7.81
CA ALA A 440 13.24 13.26 -8.97
C ALA A 440 12.05 14.23 -8.87
N VAL A 441 12.15 15.35 -9.57
CA VAL A 441 11.02 16.23 -9.84
C VAL A 441 10.82 16.32 -11.34
N PHE A 442 9.58 16.21 -11.80
CA PHE A 442 9.21 16.32 -13.21
C PHE A 442 8.24 17.48 -13.41
N ALA A 443 8.39 18.22 -14.50
CA ALA A 443 7.40 19.14 -15.03
C ALA A 443 6.66 18.49 -16.21
N ILE A 444 5.33 18.52 -16.18
CA ILE A 444 4.46 17.87 -17.16
C ILE A 444 3.56 18.91 -17.84
N ASP A 445 3.68 19.02 -19.16
CA ASP A 445 2.80 19.78 -20.04
C ASP A 445 1.88 18.83 -20.84
N GLY A 446 0.71 19.32 -21.26
CA GLY A 446 -0.31 18.54 -21.98
C GLY A 446 -1.07 17.52 -21.12
N TRP A 447 -0.94 17.58 -19.79
CA TRP A 447 -1.54 16.64 -18.81
C TRP A 447 -3.07 16.51 -18.87
N ASP A 448 -3.78 17.50 -19.44
CA ASP A 448 -5.23 17.52 -19.51
C ASP A 448 -5.82 17.11 -20.87
N GLY A 449 -4.95 16.81 -21.85
CA GLY A 449 -5.29 16.46 -23.23
C GLY A 449 -4.92 15.02 -23.63
N PRO A 450 -4.90 14.71 -24.94
CA PRO A 450 -4.52 13.39 -25.43
C PRO A 450 -3.05 13.07 -25.14
N LEU A 451 -2.75 11.80 -24.80
CA LEU A 451 -1.38 11.34 -24.47
C LEU A 451 -0.33 11.65 -25.54
N SER A 452 -0.72 11.80 -26.81
CA SER A 452 0.18 12.21 -27.91
C SER A 452 0.72 13.64 -27.79
N GLY A 453 0.09 14.49 -26.96
CA GLY A 453 0.55 15.83 -26.63
C GLY A 453 1.31 15.92 -25.30
N LEU A 454 1.40 14.83 -24.54
CA LEU A 454 2.02 14.80 -23.21
C LEU A 454 3.53 15.02 -23.31
N ARG A 455 4.06 15.96 -22.52
CA ARG A 455 5.48 16.32 -22.49
C ARG A 455 5.96 16.27 -21.05
N ILE A 456 6.85 15.35 -20.75
CA ILE A 456 7.39 15.11 -19.41
C ILE A 456 8.89 15.46 -19.43
N GLN A 457 9.30 16.45 -18.64
CA GLN A 457 10.69 16.87 -18.45
C GLN A 457 11.09 16.62 -17.00
N ARG A 458 12.26 16.00 -16.77
CA ARG A 458 12.87 15.96 -15.43
C ARG A 458 13.47 17.34 -15.15
N ILE A 459 13.13 17.93 -14.01
CA ILE A 459 13.57 19.27 -13.57
C ILE A 459 14.45 19.24 -12.31
N ALA A 460 14.53 18.13 -11.58
CA ALA A 460 15.51 17.91 -10.51
C ALA A 460 15.74 16.41 -10.24
N GLU A 461 16.84 16.08 -9.55
CA GLU A 461 17.16 14.73 -9.06
C GLU A 461 18.09 14.81 -7.82
N GLY A 462 18.19 13.72 -7.06
CA GLY A 462 19.05 13.62 -5.87
C GLY A 462 18.40 14.05 -4.55
N LEU A 463 17.07 14.22 -4.49
CA LEU A 463 16.37 14.63 -3.26
C LEU A 463 16.05 13.43 -2.34
N HIS A 464 16.08 13.64 -1.03
CA HIS A 464 15.84 12.58 -0.04
C HIS A 464 14.39 12.54 0.43
N GLU A 465 13.67 11.50 0.02
CA GLU A 465 12.25 11.28 0.35
C GLU A 465 11.38 12.54 0.07
N PRO A 466 11.30 13.05 -1.18
CA PRO A 466 10.60 14.29 -1.48
C PRO A 466 9.07 14.12 -1.43
N LEU A 467 8.54 14.08 -0.22
CA LEU A 467 7.13 13.81 0.11
C LEU A 467 6.29 15.10 0.17
N GLY A 468 6.72 16.15 -0.53
CA GLY A 468 5.96 17.38 -0.69
C GLY A 468 6.64 18.43 -1.55
N ILE A 469 5.83 19.20 -2.28
CA ILE A 469 6.30 20.24 -3.20
C ILE A 469 5.28 21.39 -3.21
N ALA A 470 5.77 22.62 -3.33
CA ALA A 470 4.96 23.84 -3.43
C ALA A 470 5.61 24.83 -4.40
N THR A 471 4.81 25.79 -4.87
CA THR A 471 5.24 26.90 -5.71
C THR A 471 4.85 28.24 -5.09
N GLN A 472 5.70 29.26 -5.25
CA GLN A 472 5.41 30.64 -4.85
C GLN A 472 5.84 31.56 -6.01
N GLY A 473 4.90 31.87 -6.90
CA GLY A 473 5.27 32.42 -8.21
C GLY A 473 6.03 31.37 -9.01
N GLU A 474 7.19 31.74 -9.56
CA GLU A 474 8.04 30.82 -10.33
C GLU A 474 8.94 29.94 -9.43
N ASP A 475 9.06 30.27 -8.14
CA ASP A 475 9.92 29.52 -7.21
C ASP A 475 9.31 28.17 -6.82
N VAL A 476 10.10 27.11 -6.96
CA VAL A 476 9.74 25.73 -6.59
C VAL A 476 10.44 25.33 -5.30
N TYR A 477 9.67 24.84 -4.33
CA TYR A 477 10.16 24.37 -3.03
C TYR A 477 9.78 22.91 -2.82
N VAL A 478 10.72 22.08 -2.39
CA VAL A 478 10.51 20.67 -2.05
C VAL A 478 10.86 20.44 -0.59
N ILE A 479 9.98 19.76 0.15
CA ILE A 479 10.34 19.24 1.48
C ILE A 479 10.98 17.87 1.33
N GLN A 480 12.15 17.74 1.95
CA GLN A 480 12.85 16.49 2.19
C GLN A 480 12.72 16.14 3.68
N LYS A 481 13.06 14.90 4.05
CA LYS A 481 13.15 14.45 5.46
C LYS A 481 13.90 15.42 6.40
N GLN A 482 14.84 16.18 5.84
CA GLN A 482 15.86 16.94 6.57
C GLN A 482 15.84 18.46 6.30
N GLU A 483 15.22 18.94 5.22
CA GLU A 483 15.23 20.37 4.87
C GLU A 483 14.10 20.72 3.88
N ILE A 484 13.77 22.01 3.77
CA ILE A 484 13.09 22.55 2.59
C ILE A 484 14.15 23.11 1.65
N THR A 485 14.11 22.68 0.39
CA THR A 485 15.04 23.10 -0.66
C THR A 485 14.27 23.89 -1.72
N ARG A 486 14.78 25.08 -2.06
CA ARG A 486 14.39 25.81 -3.27
C ARG A 486 15.22 25.30 -4.44
N LEU A 487 14.54 24.92 -5.51
CA LEU A 487 15.16 24.50 -6.76
C LEU A 487 15.35 25.74 -7.65
N ILE A 488 16.57 25.94 -8.17
CA ILE A 488 16.93 27.11 -8.96
C ILE A 488 17.63 26.65 -10.26
N ASP A 489 17.08 27.09 -11.38
CA ASP A 489 17.63 27.02 -12.73
C ASP A 489 18.32 28.37 -13.01
N HIS A 490 19.62 28.38 -13.33
CA HIS A 490 20.40 29.61 -13.57
C HIS A 490 20.58 29.93 -15.06
N ASP A 491 20.43 28.97 -15.97
CA ASP A 491 20.67 29.16 -17.40
C ASP A 491 19.42 29.04 -18.31
N GLY A 492 18.31 28.56 -17.75
CA GLY A 492 17.00 28.47 -18.39
C GLY A 492 16.79 27.23 -19.24
N ASP A 493 17.62 26.18 -19.11
CA ASP A 493 17.41 24.90 -19.81
C ASP A 493 16.20 24.09 -19.28
N GLY A 494 15.62 24.54 -18.17
CA GLY A 494 14.48 23.91 -17.50
C GLY A 494 14.89 22.88 -16.46
N TRP A 495 16.10 23.00 -15.91
CA TRP A 495 16.67 22.03 -14.98
C TRP A 495 17.42 22.69 -13.81
N THR A 496 17.52 21.98 -12.68
CA THR A 496 18.03 22.57 -11.44
C THR A 496 19.55 22.53 -11.35
N ASP A 497 20.17 23.70 -11.45
CA ASP A 497 21.60 23.93 -11.22
C ASP A 497 21.92 24.05 -9.72
N GLU A 498 21.04 24.69 -8.94
CA GLU A 498 21.25 24.97 -7.51
C GLU A 498 20.09 24.48 -6.64
N TYR A 499 20.47 23.69 -5.62
CA TYR A 499 19.63 23.15 -4.57
C TYR A 499 19.87 23.98 -3.29
N ARG A 500 19.19 25.12 -3.18
CA ARG A 500 19.37 26.08 -2.08
C ARG A 500 18.51 25.69 -0.88
N THR A 501 19.12 25.55 0.29
CA THR A 501 18.39 25.30 1.55
C THR A 501 17.64 26.57 1.95
N LEU A 502 16.31 26.46 2.13
CA LEU A 502 15.50 27.51 2.74
C LEU A 502 15.51 27.39 4.27
N SER A 503 15.31 26.17 4.78
CA SER A 503 15.27 25.88 6.21
C SER A 503 15.67 24.43 6.48
N ASN A 504 16.38 24.21 7.58
CA ASN A 504 16.75 22.90 8.10
C ASN A 504 16.67 22.85 9.64
N ASP A 505 15.83 23.69 10.24
CA ASP A 505 15.82 23.99 11.69
C ASP A 505 15.33 22.85 12.58
N TRP A 506 14.65 21.83 12.03
CA TRP A 506 14.23 20.64 12.78
C TRP A 506 15.31 19.56 12.79
N ARG A 507 15.38 18.77 13.85
CA ARG A 507 16.27 17.61 13.93
C ARG A 507 15.73 16.45 13.09
N ALA A 508 16.65 15.66 12.54
CA ALA A 508 16.34 14.46 11.79
C ALA A 508 17.25 13.30 12.21
N THR A 509 16.73 12.08 12.14
CA THR A 509 17.48 10.84 12.33
C THR A 509 17.49 9.99 11.06
N SER A 510 18.15 8.84 11.12
CA SER A 510 18.11 7.80 10.08
C SER A 510 16.90 6.86 10.19
N ASN A 511 15.93 7.12 11.07
CA ASN A 511 14.70 6.32 11.13
C ASN A 511 13.89 6.44 9.82
N PHE A 512 13.56 5.31 9.21
CA PHE A 512 12.87 5.26 7.91
C PHE A 512 11.52 6.00 7.90
N HIS A 513 10.82 6.07 9.04
CA HIS A 513 9.46 6.62 9.15
C HIS A 513 9.41 8.09 9.61
N GLU A 514 10.55 8.71 9.92
CA GLU A 514 10.66 10.12 10.34
C GLU A 514 10.45 11.11 9.15
N PHE A 515 9.39 10.91 8.37
CA PHE A 515 9.05 11.67 7.16
C PHE A 515 8.80 13.16 7.44
N GLY A 516 9.07 13.99 6.43
CA GLY A 516 8.56 15.36 6.32
C GLY A 516 7.52 15.43 5.21
N PHE A 517 6.31 15.88 5.53
CA PHE A 517 5.21 16.00 4.56
C PHE A 517 4.84 17.46 4.31
N GLY A 518 4.30 17.77 3.13
CA GLY A 518 4.02 19.14 2.72
C GLY A 518 3.80 19.30 1.21
N LEU A 519 4.01 20.48 0.64
CA LEU A 519 4.14 21.78 1.32
C LEU A 519 2.89 22.61 1.00
N VAL A 520 2.41 23.40 1.95
CA VAL A 520 1.27 24.30 1.75
C VAL A 520 1.74 25.75 1.85
N PRO A 521 1.78 26.52 0.75
CA PRO A 521 2.08 27.95 0.79
C PRO A 521 0.85 28.70 1.33
N LEU A 522 1.02 29.42 2.43
CA LEU A 522 -0.06 30.15 3.11
C LEU A 522 0.49 31.38 3.83
N SER A 523 -0.08 32.56 3.55
CA SER A 523 0.19 33.82 4.26
C SER A 523 1.67 34.23 4.41
N GLY A 524 2.51 33.90 3.41
CA GLY A 524 3.95 34.21 3.42
C GLY A 524 4.83 33.12 4.06
N PHE A 525 4.26 31.99 4.42
CA PHE A 525 4.96 30.83 4.99
C PHE A 525 4.74 29.57 4.12
N LEU A 526 5.66 28.61 4.25
CA LEU A 526 5.47 27.24 3.80
C LEU A 526 5.15 26.36 5.02
N TYR A 527 3.98 25.74 5.04
CA TYR A 527 3.56 24.81 6.08
C TYR A 527 3.92 23.37 5.71
N GLY A 528 4.35 22.61 6.70
CA GLY A 528 4.69 21.18 6.60
C GLY A 528 4.44 20.45 7.92
N SER A 529 4.64 19.15 7.92
CA SER A 529 4.50 18.32 9.12
C SER A 529 5.63 17.30 9.24
N LEU A 530 5.88 16.82 10.46
CA LEU A 530 6.94 15.86 10.76
C LEU A 530 6.34 14.61 11.43
N SER A 531 6.43 13.46 10.74
CA SER A 531 6.06 12.15 11.29
C SER A 531 7.03 11.72 12.39
N VAL A 532 6.54 10.94 13.35
CA VAL A 532 7.30 10.42 14.48
C VAL A 532 8.28 9.32 14.08
N CYS A 533 9.29 9.08 14.91
CA CYS A 533 10.09 7.86 14.81
C CYS A 533 9.16 6.67 15.06
N VAL A 534 9.12 5.73 14.11
CA VAL A 534 8.35 4.49 14.21
C VAL A 534 9.33 3.33 14.13
N LEU A 535 9.22 2.40 15.07
CA LEU A 535 9.92 1.13 14.95
C LEU A 535 9.35 0.39 13.75
N GLN A 536 10.17 -0.43 13.12
CA GLN A 536 9.70 -1.31 12.07
C GLN A 536 8.43 -2.03 12.56
N GLY A 537 7.34 -1.87 11.80
CA GLY A 537 6.04 -2.51 12.07
C GLY A 537 4.94 -1.63 12.62
N GLY A 538 5.24 -0.39 13.01
CA GLY A 538 4.20 0.60 13.31
C GLY A 538 4.12 1.05 14.76
N LYS A 539 4.69 0.35 15.74
CA LYS A 539 4.76 0.88 17.11
C LYS A 539 5.77 2.03 17.14
N SER A 540 5.41 3.17 17.71
CA SER A 540 6.29 4.33 17.79
C SER A 540 7.55 4.03 18.62
N CYS A 541 8.66 4.67 18.24
CA CYS A 541 9.88 4.64 19.05
C CYS A 541 9.59 5.19 20.45
N ARG A 542 10.16 4.55 21.48
CA ARG A 542 10.01 5.02 22.86
C ARG A 542 10.63 6.41 23.05
N GLU A 543 11.81 6.60 22.49
CA GLU A 543 12.49 7.90 22.44
C GLU A 543 12.15 8.57 21.11
N GLN A 544 11.83 9.86 21.18
CA GLN A 544 11.41 10.67 20.04
C GLN A 544 12.28 11.92 19.95
N THR A 545 12.62 12.30 18.73
CA THR A 545 13.23 13.59 18.46
C THR A 545 12.21 14.70 18.80
N PRO A 546 12.53 15.73 19.61
CA PRO A 546 11.53 16.67 20.15
C PRO A 546 10.71 17.48 19.13
N ASP A 547 11.13 17.50 17.87
CA ASP A 547 10.49 18.24 16.77
C ASP A 547 9.40 17.42 16.06
N ARG A 548 9.32 16.13 16.37
CA ARG A 548 8.47 15.15 15.68
C ARG A 548 7.05 15.12 16.24
N GLY A 549 6.09 14.67 15.43
CA GLY A 549 4.67 14.64 15.79
C GLY A 549 4.03 16.04 15.79
N LYS A 550 4.52 16.93 14.91
CA LYS A 550 4.18 18.36 14.87
C LYS A 550 3.89 18.85 13.46
N VAL A 551 3.07 19.91 13.39
CA VAL A 551 2.94 20.78 12.22
C VAL A 551 3.83 22.01 12.45
N PHE A 552 4.52 22.45 11.40
CA PHE A 552 5.40 23.60 11.43
C PHE A 552 5.14 24.53 10.23
N ARG A 553 5.64 25.76 10.32
CA ARG A 553 5.70 26.68 9.19
C ARG A 553 7.09 27.32 9.09
N VAL A 554 7.52 27.64 7.87
CA VAL A 554 8.79 28.30 7.56
C VAL A 554 8.53 29.62 6.86
N SER A 555 9.14 30.69 7.35
CA SER A 555 9.10 32.02 6.75
C SER A 555 9.76 32.03 5.37
N LEU A 556 9.02 32.39 4.31
CA LEU A 556 9.60 32.50 2.96
C LEU A 556 10.68 33.60 2.86
N SER A 557 10.65 34.59 3.77
CA SER A 557 11.60 35.72 3.78
C SER A 557 12.84 35.51 4.63
N THR A 558 12.77 34.70 5.70
CA THR A 558 13.88 34.52 6.65
C THR A 558 14.42 33.08 6.73
N GLY A 559 13.65 32.08 6.27
CA GLY A 559 14.01 30.67 6.40
C GLY A 559 13.79 30.08 7.80
N GLU A 560 13.40 30.90 8.78
CA GLU A 560 13.17 30.47 10.16
C GLU A 560 11.91 29.61 10.26
N ALA A 561 12.02 28.47 10.93
CA ALA A 561 10.91 27.57 11.25
C ALA A 561 10.29 27.86 12.63
N GLU A 562 8.97 27.68 12.73
CA GLU A 562 8.25 27.64 14.01
C GLU A 562 7.23 26.50 14.03
N PHE A 563 7.08 25.84 15.19
CA PHE A 563 6.10 24.78 15.39
C PHE A 563 4.74 25.39 15.72
N VAL A 564 3.71 24.97 14.98
CA VAL A 564 2.35 25.52 15.05
C VAL A 564 1.47 24.69 15.98
N ALA A 565 1.54 23.36 15.91
CA ALA A 565 0.72 22.45 16.72
C ALA A 565 1.41 21.09 16.93
N SER A 566 0.99 20.34 17.96
CA SER A 566 1.57 19.05 18.37
C SER A 566 0.54 17.93 18.53
N GLY A 567 0.95 16.75 19.00
CA GLY A 567 0.05 15.61 19.23
C GLY A 567 -0.36 14.86 17.96
N PHE A 568 0.46 14.91 16.91
CA PHE A 568 0.32 14.08 15.71
C PHE A 568 1.23 12.85 15.75
N ARG A 569 0.90 11.79 14.99
CA ARG A 569 1.75 10.61 14.83
C ARG A 569 2.42 10.56 13.45
N THR A 570 1.60 10.45 12.40
CA THR A 570 2.01 10.43 10.99
C THR A 570 1.06 11.33 10.20
N PRO A 571 1.27 12.66 10.27
CA PRO A 571 0.42 13.65 9.62
C PRO A 571 0.71 13.79 8.10
N ASN A 572 0.42 12.73 7.31
CA ASN A 572 0.76 12.66 5.87
C ASN A 572 0.09 13.73 5.00
N GLY A 573 -1.09 14.21 5.38
CA GLY A 573 -1.84 15.18 4.59
C GLY A 573 -1.92 16.56 5.22
N LEU A 574 -1.69 17.60 4.42
CA LEU A 574 -1.95 19.00 4.76
C LEU A 574 -2.65 19.70 3.59
N ALA A 575 -3.64 20.55 3.86
CA ALA A 575 -4.26 21.40 2.84
C ALA A 575 -4.83 22.69 3.42
N PRO A 576 -4.79 23.81 2.68
CA PRO A 576 -5.44 25.05 3.11
C PRO A 576 -6.96 24.93 2.95
N THR A 577 -7.72 25.62 3.80
CA THR A 577 -9.16 25.88 3.56
C THR A 577 -9.36 27.18 2.78
N PRO A 578 -10.52 27.38 2.14
CA PRO A 578 -10.88 28.67 1.52
C PRO A 578 -10.84 29.86 2.51
N GLU A 579 -11.04 29.60 3.80
CA GLU A 579 -11.03 30.57 4.89
C GLU A 579 -9.61 30.96 5.33
N GLY A 580 -8.59 30.21 4.92
CA GLY A 580 -7.19 30.42 5.28
C GLY A 580 -6.70 29.60 6.48
N ASP A 581 -7.50 28.65 6.96
CA ASP A 581 -7.08 27.66 7.96
C ASP A 581 -6.31 26.50 7.29
N LEU A 582 -5.82 25.56 8.10
CA LEU A 582 -5.10 24.37 7.63
C LEU A 582 -5.82 23.10 8.10
N LEU A 583 -6.17 22.21 7.17
CA LEU A 583 -6.63 20.85 7.46
C LEU A 583 -5.47 19.88 7.42
N VAL A 584 -5.43 18.94 8.37
CA VAL A 584 -4.44 17.86 8.44
C VAL A 584 -5.11 16.50 8.59
N THR A 585 -4.56 15.47 7.94
CA THR A 585 -4.90 14.06 8.18
C THR A 585 -3.73 13.35 8.87
N ASP A 586 -4.04 12.49 9.86
CA ASP A 586 -3.05 11.79 10.69
C ASP A 586 -3.38 10.29 10.80
N ASN A 587 -2.36 9.43 10.77
CA ASN A 587 -2.51 7.98 10.64
C ASN A 587 -2.38 7.23 11.98
N GLN A 588 -3.35 6.34 12.27
CA GLN A 588 -3.41 5.58 13.52
C GLN A 588 -2.20 4.69 13.80
N GLY A 589 -2.03 4.38 15.08
CA GLY A 589 -1.12 3.35 15.57
C GLY A 589 -1.25 3.23 17.08
N ASP A 590 -0.13 3.13 17.79
CA ASP A 590 -0.08 3.29 19.23
C ASP A 590 -0.31 4.77 19.62
N TRP A 591 -1.02 4.98 20.74
CA TRP A 591 -1.47 6.25 21.30
C TRP A 591 -2.37 7.11 20.41
N LEU A 592 -2.60 6.70 19.15
CA LEU A 592 -3.59 7.27 18.25
C LEU A 592 -4.50 6.13 17.74
N PRO A 593 -5.65 5.85 18.39
CA PRO A 593 -6.39 4.60 18.20
C PRO A 593 -7.10 4.48 16.85
N ALA A 594 -7.49 5.60 16.23
CA ALA A 594 -8.04 5.65 14.88
C ALA A 594 -7.42 6.81 14.10
N SER A 595 -7.50 6.75 12.76
CA SER A 595 -7.02 7.85 11.93
C SER A 595 -7.93 9.07 12.11
N LYS A 596 -7.46 10.28 11.77
CA LYS A 596 -8.22 11.50 12.03
C LYS A 596 -8.00 12.61 11.00
N LEU A 597 -9.00 13.48 10.84
CA LEU A 597 -8.94 14.77 10.15
C LEU A 597 -9.13 15.88 11.20
N MET A 598 -8.29 16.92 11.16
CA MET A 598 -8.32 18.07 12.10
C MET A 598 -8.21 19.40 11.35
N ARG A 599 -8.82 20.46 11.88
CA ARG A 599 -8.43 21.85 11.61
C ARG A 599 -7.31 22.20 12.58
N VAL A 600 -6.21 22.76 12.08
CA VAL A 600 -5.01 23.09 12.86
C VAL A 600 -5.08 24.53 13.32
N GLU A 601 -5.08 24.73 14.64
CA GLU A 601 -5.05 26.04 15.28
C GLU A 601 -3.71 26.22 16.04
N PRO A 602 -3.08 27.42 16.05
CA PRO A 602 -1.78 27.59 16.70
C PRO A 602 -1.81 27.36 18.21
N GLY A 603 -0.95 26.46 18.70
CA GLY A 603 -0.87 26.05 20.10
C GLY A 603 -1.68 24.81 20.46
N ASP A 604 -2.50 24.28 19.54
CA ASP A 604 -3.28 23.06 19.76
C ASP A 604 -2.40 21.82 19.90
N ASP A 605 -2.92 20.84 20.66
CA ASP A 605 -2.37 19.50 20.74
C ASP A 605 -3.45 18.44 20.46
N TYR A 606 -3.17 17.52 19.53
CA TYR A 606 -4.12 16.50 19.08
C TYR A 606 -3.92 15.12 19.75
N GLY A 607 -3.20 15.07 20.88
CA GLY A 607 -3.26 13.97 21.85
C GLY A 607 -2.37 12.75 21.63
N TRP A 608 -1.62 12.62 20.53
CA TRP A 608 -0.60 11.57 20.42
C TRP A 608 0.59 11.87 21.34
N ARG A 609 1.15 10.84 22.00
CA ARG A 609 2.30 10.94 22.91
C ARG A 609 3.28 9.77 22.74
N PRO A 610 4.56 9.95 23.10
CA PRO A 610 5.51 8.84 23.15
C PRO A 610 5.15 7.82 24.27
N PRO A 611 5.54 6.54 24.12
CA PRO A 611 5.28 5.50 25.11
C PRO A 611 5.77 5.83 26.54
N GLY A 612 4.82 6.09 27.44
CA GLY A 612 5.06 6.39 28.85
C GLY A 612 4.49 7.74 29.31
N GLU A 613 4.07 8.60 28.38
CA GLU A 613 3.35 9.84 28.66
C GLU A 613 1.85 9.66 28.41
N VAL A 614 1.01 10.19 29.30
CA VAL A 614 -0.45 10.23 29.15
C VAL A 614 -0.85 11.71 29.15
N PRO A 615 -1.50 12.23 28.09
CA PRO A 615 -1.95 13.61 28.05
C PRO A 615 -3.15 13.80 29.00
N ASP A 616 -3.35 15.01 29.52
CA ASP A 616 -4.63 15.35 30.14
C ASP A 616 -5.70 15.40 29.02
N PRO A 617 -6.79 14.62 29.08
CA PRO A 617 -7.84 14.66 28.07
C PRO A 617 -8.50 16.03 27.90
N GLN A 618 -8.38 16.95 28.88
CA GLN A 618 -8.88 18.33 28.76
C GLN A 618 -7.96 19.25 27.95
N GLU A 619 -6.68 18.89 27.77
CA GLU A 619 -5.70 19.62 26.97
C GLU A 619 -5.64 19.13 25.51
N VAL A 620 -6.35 18.05 25.18
CA VAL A 620 -6.38 17.47 23.83
C VAL A 620 -7.54 18.05 23.02
N THR A 621 -7.23 18.62 21.87
CA THR A 621 -8.22 19.06 20.88
C THR A 621 -8.78 17.83 20.13
N PRO A 622 -10.07 17.44 20.29
CA PRO A 622 -10.64 16.32 19.54
C PRO A 622 -10.73 16.59 18.02
N PRO A 623 -10.61 15.56 17.17
CA PRO A 623 -10.59 15.74 15.73
C PRO A 623 -11.95 16.19 15.17
N ALA A 624 -11.93 16.75 13.95
CA ALA A 624 -13.15 17.07 13.21
C ALA A 624 -13.81 15.79 12.66
N LEU A 625 -13.00 14.83 12.19
CA LEU A 625 -13.44 13.47 11.87
C LEU A 625 -12.49 12.45 12.50
N TRP A 626 -13.04 11.47 13.21
CA TRP A 626 -12.43 10.15 13.34
C TRP A 626 -12.64 9.37 12.04
N LEU A 627 -11.63 8.58 11.68
CA LEU A 627 -11.60 7.68 10.54
C LEU A 627 -11.31 6.27 11.08
N PRO A 628 -12.36 5.51 11.48
CA PRO A 628 -12.22 4.20 12.11
C PRO A 628 -11.38 3.20 11.32
N HIS A 629 -10.50 2.50 12.05
CA HIS A 629 -9.47 1.62 11.50
C HIS A 629 -10.07 0.37 10.86
N ASN A 630 -9.59 -0.01 9.66
CA ASN A 630 -10.12 -1.09 8.81
C ASN A 630 -11.55 -0.89 8.28
N GLU A 631 -12.20 0.23 8.62
CA GLU A 631 -13.50 0.64 8.10
C GLU A 631 -13.28 1.70 7.03
N VAL A 632 -13.30 2.99 7.41
CA VAL A 632 -13.18 4.13 6.49
C VAL A 632 -11.75 4.66 6.34
N GLY A 633 -10.78 4.25 7.16
CA GLY A 633 -9.40 4.76 7.04
C GLY A 633 -8.33 3.94 7.75
N ASN A 634 -7.15 3.89 7.14
CA ASN A 634 -5.96 3.22 7.67
C ASN A 634 -4.68 4.04 7.46
N SER A 635 -4.61 4.81 6.39
CA SER A 635 -3.46 5.67 6.06
C SER A 635 -3.96 6.84 5.21
N PRO A 636 -4.87 7.69 5.73
CA PRO A 636 -5.38 8.84 5.00
C PRO A 636 -4.25 9.79 4.61
N THR A 637 -4.41 10.39 3.43
CA THR A 637 -3.37 11.18 2.79
C THR A 637 -3.83 12.62 2.58
N GLN A 638 -3.18 13.37 1.69
CA GLN A 638 -3.43 14.80 1.50
C GLN A 638 -4.93 15.10 1.28
N PRO A 639 -5.56 15.90 2.17
CA PRO A 639 -6.92 16.36 1.94
C PRO A 639 -6.95 17.41 0.82
N VAL A 640 -8.15 17.64 0.28
CA VAL A 640 -8.44 18.76 -0.61
C VAL A 640 -9.88 19.20 -0.34
N VAL A 641 -10.09 20.48 -0.03
CA VAL A 641 -11.43 21.07 0.05
C VAL A 641 -11.88 21.35 -1.38
N LEU A 642 -12.98 20.73 -1.81
CA LEU A 642 -13.50 20.96 -3.16
C LEU A 642 -14.11 22.35 -3.27
N THR A 643 -13.67 23.14 -4.25
CA THR A 643 -14.23 24.48 -4.50
C THR A 643 -15.38 24.44 -5.51
N GLN A 644 -15.55 23.34 -6.25
CA GLN A 644 -16.48 23.21 -7.37
C GLN A 644 -17.18 21.85 -7.43
N GLY A 645 -18.26 21.79 -8.23
CA GLY A 645 -19.03 20.56 -8.46
C GLY A 645 -20.07 20.24 -7.38
N PRO A 646 -20.74 19.08 -7.45
CA PRO A 646 -21.84 18.72 -6.55
C PRO A 646 -21.42 18.45 -5.09
N TYR A 647 -20.11 18.45 -4.81
CA TYR A 647 -19.51 18.25 -3.49
C TYR A 647 -18.69 19.46 -3.03
N ALA A 648 -18.92 20.64 -3.60
CA ALA A 648 -18.23 21.86 -3.16
C ALA A 648 -18.43 22.10 -1.66
N GLY A 649 -17.35 22.44 -0.95
CA GLY A 649 -17.28 22.54 0.51
C GLY A 649 -17.03 21.21 1.24
N HIS A 650 -17.04 20.06 0.55
CA HIS A 650 -16.60 18.79 1.15
C HIS A 650 -15.09 18.61 1.02
N VAL A 651 -14.52 17.82 1.92
CA VAL A 651 -13.11 17.41 1.88
C VAL A 651 -13.00 16.05 1.19
N LEU A 652 -12.10 15.88 0.24
CA LEU A 652 -11.68 14.56 -0.25
C LEU A 652 -10.25 14.26 0.22
N PHE A 653 -9.93 12.99 0.46
CA PHE A 653 -8.56 12.53 0.77
C PHE A 653 -8.36 11.10 0.24
N GLY A 654 -7.13 10.76 -0.12
CA GLY A 654 -6.77 9.38 -0.46
C GLY A 654 -6.54 8.52 0.78
N ASP A 655 -6.33 7.22 0.58
CA ASP A 655 -5.76 6.33 1.59
C ASP A 655 -4.78 5.33 0.95
N ILE A 656 -3.61 5.12 1.58
CA ILE A 656 -2.56 4.21 1.04
C ILE A 656 -2.92 2.73 1.25
N PHE A 657 -3.58 2.36 2.35
CA PHE A 657 -3.79 0.97 2.73
C PHE A 657 -5.25 0.53 2.61
N ASN A 658 -6.19 1.33 3.14
CA ASN A 658 -7.63 1.14 2.91
C ASN A 658 -7.98 1.40 1.43
N GLY A 659 -7.14 2.15 0.71
CA GLY A 659 -7.22 2.36 -0.73
C GLY A 659 -8.28 3.37 -1.16
N GLY A 660 -8.26 3.74 -2.44
CA GLY A 660 -9.24 4.65 -3.03
C GLY A 660 -9.22 6.08 -2.46
N ILE A 661 -10.36 6.78 -2.62
CA ILE A 661 -10.64 8.13 -2.10
C ILE A 661 -11.80 8.06 -1.12
N LYS A 662 -11.74 8.88 -0.07
CA LYS A 662 -12.74 9.10 0.97
C LYS A 662 -13.28 10.52 0.88
N ARG A 663 -14.46 10.76 1.47
CA ARG A 663 -15.14 12.06 1.51
C ARG A 663 -15.50 12.43 2.94
N GLY A 664 -15.28 13.67 3.32
CA GLY A 664 -15.72 14.27 4.58
C GLY A 664 -16.73 15.39 4.32
N PHE A 665 -17.90 15.30 4.93
CA PHE A 665 -18.80 16.44 5.17
C PHE A 665 -18.46 17.03 6.53
N LEU A 666 -18.30 18.36 6.60
CA LEU A 666 -17.98 19.08 7.84
C LEU A 666 -19.06 20.13 8.15
N GLU A 667 -19.36 20.30 9.43
CA GLU A 667 -20.20 21.35 9.97
C GLU A 667 -19.57 21.94 11.25
N GLU A 668 -19.91 23.19 11.57
CA GLU A 668 -19.48 23.81 12.82
C GLU A 668 -20.68 23.97 13.77
N VAL A 669 -20.60 23.32 14.93
CA VAL A 669 -21.64 23.33 15.96
C VAL A 669 -21.05 23.94 17.22
N ARG A 670 -21.63 25.04 17.72
CA ARG A 670 -21.14 25.74 18.94
C ARG A 670 -19.64 26.09 18.89
N GLY A 671 -19.13 26.46 17.71
CA GLY A 671 -17.71 26.77 17.47
C GLY A 671 -16.80 25.54 17.30
N ARG A 672 -17.36 24.33 17.34
CA ARG A 672 -16.63 23.07 17.19
C ARG A 672 -16.83 22.51 15.78
N LEU A 673 -15.73 22.33 15.06
CA LEU A 673 -15.75 21.62 13.78
C LEU A 673 -15.94 20.11 14.02
N GLN A 674 -16.90 19.52 13.30
CA GLN A 674 -17.23 18.09 13.38
C GLN A 674 -17.91 17.64 12.07
N GLY A 675 -18.33 16.38 11.94
CA GLY A 675 -19.08 15.95 10.75
C GLY A 675 -18.99 14.45 10.43
N ALA A 676 -19.24 14.08 9.18
CA ALA A 676 -19.33 12.70 8.70
C ALA A 676 -18.27 12.33 7.66
N ALA A 677 -17.60 11.20 7.87
CA ALA A 677 -16.76 10.53 6.88
C ALA A 677 -17.57 9.50 6.07
N PHE A 678 -17.20 9.33 4.80
CA PHE A 678 -17.78 8.40 3.84
C PHE A 678 -16.67 7.78 2.97
N HIS A 679 -16.92 6.58 2.44
CA HIS A 679 -16.24 6.14 1.23
C HIS A 679 -16.62 7.03 0.03
N PHE A 680 -15.77 7.11 -1.00
CA PHE A 680 -16.08 7.85 -2.22
C PHE A 680 -15.78 7.06 -3.50
N SER A 681 -14.53 6.67 -3.76
CA SER A 681 -14.14 6.03 -5.04
C SER A 681 -13.08 4.95 -4.82
N GLY A 682 -13.21 3.78 -5.47
CA GLY A 682 -12.24 2.68 -5.35
C GLY A 682 -11.51 2.30 -6.63
N GLY A 683 -12.11 2.57 -7.80
CA GLY A 683 -11.64 2.11 -9.13
C GLY A 683 -10.46 2.86 -9.71
N LEU A 684 -9.51 3.24 -8.85
CA LEU A 684 -8.27 3.94 -9.19
C LEU A 684 -7.13 2.93 -9.38
N ARG A 685 -6.17 3.25 -10.24
CA ARG A 685 -5.07 2.32 -10.62
C ARG A 685 -4.19 1.92 -9.45
N ALA A 686 -3.89 2.84 -8.54
CA ALA A 686 -2.98 2.64 -7.41
C ALA A 686 -3.43 3.49 -6.18
N PRO A 687 -2.86 3.27 -4.99
CA PRO A 687 -3.25 3.98 -3.77
C PRO A 687 -2.91 5.47 -3.85
N VAL A 688 -3.79 6.35 -3.35
CA VAL A 688 -3.69 7.80 -3.58
C VAL A 688 -2.95 8.49 -2.44
N ASN A 689 -1.81 9.10 -2.75
CA ASN A 689 -0.99 9.85 -1.79
C ASN A 689 -1.24 11.36 -1.83
N ARG A 690 -1.48 11.91 -3.02
CA ARG A 690 -1.60 13.35 -3.24
C ARG A 690 -2.82 13.63 -4.10
N LEU A 691 -3.67 14.55 -3.64
CA LEU A 691 -4.84 15.07 -4.36
C LEU A 691 -4.72 16.58 -4.43
N ILE A 692 -4.87 17.13 -5.63
CA ILE A 692 -4.97 18.59 -5.85
C ILE A 692 -6.09 18.89 -6.86
N GLU A 693 -6.79 20.01 -6.69
CA GLU A 693 -7.70 20.50 -7.72
C GLU A 693 -6.92 20.90 -8.98
N ALA A 694 -7.50 20.58 -10.13
CA ALA A 694 -6.96 20.94 -11.44
C ALA A 694 -7.44 22.36 -11.83
N PRO A 695 -6.57 23.26 -12.36
CA PRO A 695 -6.94 24.64 -12.71
C PRO A 695 -8.08 24.76 -13.72
N ARG A 696 -8.37 23.69 -14.46
CA ARG A 696 -9.44 23.58 -15.48
C ARG A 696 -10.59 22.66 -15.02
N GLY A 697 -10.71 22.42 -13.72
CA GLY A 697 -11.73 21.58 -13.09
C GLY A 697 -11.38 20.08 -13.07
N GLY A 698 -11.76 19.42 -11.98
CA GLY A 698 -11.37 18.03 -11.67
C GLY A 698 -10.23 17.96 -10.65
N LEU A 699 -9.66 16.77 -10.49
CA LEU A 699 -8.61 16.46 -9.52
C LEU A 699 -7.46 15.73 -10.21
N VAL A 700 -6.22 16.01 -9.80
CA VAL A 700 -5.09 15.14 -10.12
C VAL A 700 -4.81 14.23 -8.91
N ALA A 701 -4.83 12.92 -9.14
CA ALA A 701 -4.53 11.90 -8.15
C ALA A 701 -3.13 11.34 -8.40
N GLY A 702 -2.19 11.70 -7.53
CA GLY A 702 -0.84 11.14 -7.46
C GLY A 702 -0.83 9.90 -6.59
N GLN A 703 -0.29 8.81 -7.12
CA GLN A 703 -0.38 7.48 -6.51
C GLN A 703 0.99 6.95 -6.07
N VAL A 704 1.02 6.24 -4.94
CA VAL A 704 2.24 5.66 -4.35
C VAL A 704 1.91 4.38 -3.59
N GLY A 705 2.93 3.56 -3.33
CA GLY A 705 2.89 2.47 -2.38
C GLY A 705 4.24 1.80 -2.24
N SER A 706 4.30 0.71 -1.47
CA SER A 706 5.44 -0.18 -1.33
C SER A 706 4.96 -1.60 -1.03
N ARG A 707 5.90 -2.55 -0.93
CA ARG A 707 5.59 -3.92 -0.48
C ARG A 707 5.22 -3.93 1.00
N GLY A 708 4.50 -4.98 1.44
CA GLY A 708 4.08 -5.11 2.83
C GLY A 708 2.78 -4.35 3.12
N ASN A 709 2.81 -3.45 4.11
CA ASN A 709 1.63 -2.77 4.64
C ASN A 709 1.42 -1.34 4.10
N TRP A 710 2.15 -0.92 3.06
CA TRP A 710 2.05 0.41 2.45
C TRP A 710 1.46 0.36 1.04
N GLY A 711 0.31 -0.30 0.85
CA GLY A 711 -0.39 -0.28 -0.43
C GLY A 711 -1.73 -1.00 -0.41
N GLU A 712 -2.51 -0.80 -1.47
CA GLU A 712 -3.77 -1.50 -1.72
C GLU A 712 -3.49 -2.83 -2.44
N SER A 713 -4.00 -3.93 -1.88
CA SER A 713 -3.75 -5.27 -2.40
C SER A 713 -4.20 -5.44 -3.87
N GLY A 714 -3.38 -6.11 -4.67
CA GLY A 714 -3.66 -6.38 -6.09
C GLY A 714 -3.42 -5.22 -7.05
N LYS A 715 -2.97 -4.04 -6.58
CA LYS A 715 -2.71 -2.86 -7.41
C LYS A 715 -1.22 -2.51 -7.54
N PRO A 716 -0.81 -1.83 -8.63
CA PRO A 716 0.47 -1.13 -8.72
C PRO A 716 0.72 -0.14 -7.57
N TRP A 717 1.98 0.21 -7.36
CA TRP A 717 2.44 1.12 -6.31
C TRP A 717 2.85 2.50 -6.84
N PHE A 718 2.47 2.81 -8.08
CA PHE A 718 2.82 4.02 -8.79
C PHE A 718 1.68 4.41 -9.72
N GLY A 719 1.57 5.70 -10.03
CA GLY A 719 0.60 6.19 -10.99
C GLY A 719 0.27 7.66 -10.84
N LEU A 720 -0.36 8.19 -11.88
CA LEU A 720 -0.85 9.55 -11.94
C LEU A 720 -2.12 9.54 -12.81
N GLU A 721 -3.22 10.05 -12.27
CA GLU A 721 -4.52 10.04 -12.95
C GLU A 721 -5.22 11.40 -12.84
N LEU A 722 -5.78 11.88 -13.95
CA LEU A 722 -6.72 12.99 -13.97
C LEU A 722 -8.13 12.46 -13.76
N LEU A 723 -8.81 12.94 -12.72
CA LEU A 723 -10.21 12.63 -12.41
C LEU A 723 -11.07 13.84 -12.78
N ARG A 724 -12.05 13.66 -13.67
CA ARG A 724 -12.97 14.73 -14.07
C ARG A 724 -14.38 14.45 -13.57
N PHE A 725 -15.04 15.46 -13.01
CA PHE A 725 -16.45 15.34 -12.66
C PHE A 725 -17.32 15.29 -13.93
N GLY A 726 -18.12 14.22 -14.04
CA GLY A 726 -19.03 13.98 -15.16
C GLY A 726 -20.38 14.69 -15.00
N LYS A 727 -21.30 14.43 -15.95
CA LYS A 727 -22.68 14.93 -15.88
C LYS A 727 -23.61 14.05 -15.04
N VAL A 728 -23.21 12.82 -14.72
CA VAL A 728 -23.97 11.88 -13.91
C VAL A 728 -23.67 12.17 -12.44
N GLN A 729 -24.69 12.43 -11.62
CA GLN A 729 -24.54 12.55 -10.18
C GLN A 729 -24.92 11.22 -9.52
N ALA A 730 -24.04 10.66 -8.69
CA ALA A 730 -24.38 9.46 -7.92
C ALA A 730 -25.48 9.77 -6.89
N PHE A 731 -26.40 8.83 -6.69
CA PHE A 731 -27.35 8.92 -5.60
C PHE A 731 -26.70 8.42 -4.29
N GLU A 732 -26.49 9.32 -3.35
CA GLU A 732 -25.86 9.05 -2.04
C GLU A 732 -26.20 10.17 -1.03
N PRO A 733 -26.02 9.94 0.29
CA PRO A 733 -26.03 11.00 1.30
C PRO A 733 -24.91 12.01 1.06
N ILE A 734 -25.27 13.26 0.74
CA ILE A 734 -24.32 14.37 0.59
C ILE A 734 -24.00 15.05 1.91
N ARG A 735 -25.00 15.26 2.79
CA ARG A 735 -24.83 15.88 4.13
C ARG A 735 -25.44 14.98 5.19
N VAL A 736 -24.81 14.91 6.36
CA VAL A 736 -25.37 14.32 7.58
C VAL A 736 -25.15 15.37 8.67
N GLU A 737 -26.21 16.05 9.06
CA GLU A 737 -26.17 17.19 9.99
C GLU A 737 -26.76 16.79 11.34
N VAL A 738 -26.10 17.14 12.43
CA VAL A 738 -26.59 16.80 13.78
C VAL A 738 -27.73 17.71 14.22
N ARG A 739 -28.69 17.11 14.92
CA ARG A 739 -29.74 17.79 15.68
C ARG A 739 -29.67 17.36 17.13
N ARG A 740 -30.23 18.18 18.02
CA ARG A 740 -30.40 17.83 19.44
C ARG A 740 -31.07 16.46 19.66
N GLU A 741 -32.03 16.12 18.81
CA GLU A 741 -32.86 14.91 18.89
C GLU A 741 -32.42 13.79 17.93
N GLY A 742 -31.33 13.94 17.16
CA GLY A 742 -30.99 13.00 16.08
C GLY A 742 -30.15 13.60 14.95
N PHE A 743 -30.46 13.24 13.69
CA PHE A 743 -29.77 13.76 12.50
C PHE A 743 -30.74 14.21 11.40
N ASP A 744 -30.24 15.01 10.47
CA ASP A 744 -30.79 15.20 9.13
C ASP A 744 -29.84 14.60 8.10
N VAL A 745 -30.32 13.65 7.29
CA VAL A 745 -29.56 13.07 6.18
C VAL A 745 -30.08 13.68 4.87
N THR A 746 -29.24 14.44 4.18
CA THR A 746 -29.56 15.04 2.88
C THR A 746 -28.94 14.21 1.76
N PHE A 747 -29.74 13.76 0.80
CA PHE A 747 -29.32 13.00 -0.37
C PHE A 747 -29.07 13.91 -1.59
N GLY A 748 -28.19 13.46 -2.50
CA GLY A 748 -27.86 14.18 -3.74
C GLY A 748 -29.03 14.31 -4.73
N GLY A 749 -30.07 13.50 -4.56
CA GLY A 749 -31.34 13.54 -5.32
C GLY A 749 -32.55 13.36 -4.41
N ALA A 750 -33.76 13.39 -4.99
CA ALA A 750 -34.98 13.06 -4.26
C ALA A 750 -35.16 11.54 -4.17
N LEU A 751 -35.62 11.03 -3.03
CA LEU A 751 -36.05 9.64 -2.86
C LEU A 751 -37.35 9.37 -3.64
N ASP A 752 -37.45 8.23 -4.34
CA ASP A 752 -38.66 7.80 -5.05
C ASP A 752 -39.88 7.87 -4.10
N ARG A 753 -41.00 8.40 -4.58
CA ARG A 753 -42.27 8.49 -3.84
C ARG A 753 -42.84 7.13 -3.44
N ALA A 754 -42.48 6.06 -4.14
CA ALA A 754 -42.84 4.69 -3.81
C ALA A 754 -41.96 4.07 -2.70
N VAL A 755 -40.81 4.67 -2.37
CA VAL A 755 -39.96 4.21 -1.26
C VAL A 755 -40.56 4.65 0.06
N GLU A 756 -40.99 3.67 0.86
CA GLU A 756 -41.35 3.89 2.26
C GLU A 756 -40.07 4.02 3.10
N VAL A 757 -39.96 5.11 3.85
CA VAL A 757 -38.84 5.37 4.75
C VAL A 757 -39.34 5.13 6.17
N THR A 758 -38.74 4.16 6.86
CA THR A 758 -39.15 3.75 8.22
C THR A 758 -37.96 3.87 9.18
N PRO A 759 -38.15 3.78 10.51
CA PRO A 759 -37.03 3.67 11.45
C PRO A 759 -36.09 2.50 11.14
N GLY A 760 -36.61 1.38 10.59
CA GLY A 760 -35.81 0.23 10.17
C GLY A 760 -35.01 0.44 8.88
N SER A 761 -35.21 1.54 8.15
CA SER A 761 -34.37 1.95 7.02
C SER A 761 -32.99 2.48 7.47
N PHE A 762 -32.77 2.59 8.78
CA PHE A 762 -31.54 3.09 9.40
C PHE A 762 -31.12 2.19 10.56
N ARG A 763 -29.81 1.98 10.73
CA ARG A 763 -29.23 1.30 11.90
C ARG A 763 -28.06 2.14 12.40
N LEU A 764 -28.09 2.51 13.68
CA LEU A 764 -27.08 3.36 14.29
C LEU A 764 -26.38 2.63 15.43
N GLN A 765 -25.07 2.81 15.52
CA GLN A 765 -24.25 2.40 16.66
C GLN A 765 -23.35 3.56 17.06
N ASP A 766 -22.95 3.64 18.33
CA ASP A 766 -21.91 4.58 18.74
C ASP A 766 -20.90 3.99 19.72
N TRP A 767 -19.72 4.60 19.76
CA TRP A 767 -18.60 4.23 20.64
C TRP A 767 -17.71 5.44 20.91
N TYR A 768 -16.74 5.28 21.80
CA TYR A 768 -15.63 6.23 21.94
C TYR A 768 -14.28 5.52 21.85
N TYR A 769 -13.23 6.31 21.71
CA TYR A 769 -11.84 5.85 21.66
C TYR A 769 -11.07 6.30 22.89
N VAL A 770 -10.08 5.51 23.29
CA VAL A 770 -9.15 5.82 24.38
C VAL A 770 -7.72 5.66 23.86
N PRO A 771 -6.87 6.70 23.92
CA PRO A 771 -5.44 6.57 23.65
C PRO A 771 -4.81 5.51 24.54
N SER A 772 -4.11 4.56 23.94
CA SER A 772 -3.36 3.51 24.63
C SER A 772 -2.21 3.04 23.76
N GLU A 773 -1.25 2.31 24.33
CA GLU A 773 -0.12 1.76 23.56
C GLU A 773 -0.51 0.68 22.53
N ILE A 774 -1.78 0.28 22.48
CA ILE A 774 -2.26 -0.74 21.56
C ILE A 774 -2.42 -0.14 20.16
N TYR A 775 -1.80 -0.77 19.17
CA TYR A 775 -1.82 -0.31 17.79
C TYR A 775 -3.23 -0.38 17.18
N GLY A 776 -3.78 0.76 16.77
CA GLY A 776 -5.13 0.81 16.16
C GLY A 776 -6.23 0.43 17.16
N GLY A 777 -6.24 1.11 18.31
CA GLY A 777 -7.00 0.74 19.50
C GLY A 777 -8.52 0.49 19.31
N PRO A 778 -9.13 -0.26 20.25
CA PRO A 778 -10.48 -0.80 20.07
C PRO A 778 -11.57 0.25 20.27
N LYS A 779 -12.78 -0.09 19.82
CA LYS A 779 -14.01 0.65 20.14
C LYS A 779 -14.39 0.35 21.59
N TYR A 780 -14.58 1.37 22.41
CA TYR A 780 -15.04 1.24 23.80
C TYR A 780 -16.53 1.57 23.91
N ASP A 781 -17.24 0.81 24.75
CA ASP A 781 -18.67 1.01 25.04
C ASP A 781 -19.51 1.09 23.76
N VAL A 782 -19.47 0.06 22.91
CA VAL A 782 -20.31 0.03 21.69
C VAL A 782 -21.78 -0.11 22.08
N ARG A 783 -22.62 0.84 21.65
CA ARG A 783 -24.06 0.87 21.95
C ARG A 783 -24.87 0.88 20.65
N ASP A 784 -25.90 0.05 20.55
CA ASP A 784 -26.94 0.20 19.53
C ASP A 784 -27.84 1.40 19.87
N LEU A 785 -28.04 2.31 18.93
CA LEU A 785 -28.88 3.50 19.11
C LEU A 785 -30.24 3.31 18.44
N LEU A 786 -31.32 3.54 19.20
CA LEU A 786 -32.68 3.34 18.73
C LEU A 786 -33.17 4.55 17.93
N VAL A 787 -33.44 4.34 16.63
CA VAL A 787 -34.18 5.29 15.80
C VAL A 787 -35.66 5.26 16.20
N ARG A 788 -36.16 6.37 16.75
CA ARG A 788 -37.56 6.50 17.24
C ARG A 788 -38.54 6.87 16.14
N ALA A 789 -38.13 7.79 15.28
CA ALA A 789 -38.98 8.36 14.26
C ALA A 789 -38.14 8.78 13.05
N VAL A 790 -38.76 8.75 11.87
CA VAL A 790 -38.19 9.29 10.64
C VAL A 790 -39.20 10.23 10.01
N ARG A 791 -38.73 11.35 9.45
CA ARG A 791 -39.57 12.32 8.73
C ARG A 791 -38.90 12.67 7.42
N VAL A 792 -39.61 12.43 6.33
CA VAL A 792 -39.14 12.79 4.99
C VAL A 792 -39.64 14.19 4.65
N SER A 793 -38.74 15.05 4.19
CA SER A 793 -39.02 16.38 3.65
C SER A 793 -39.98 16.35 2.44
N SER A 794 -40.59 17.49 2.14
CA SER A 794 -41.57 17.62 1.04
C SER A 794 -40.97 17.45 -0.36
N ASP A 795 -39.69 17.77 -0.53
CA ASP A 795 -38.92 17.51 -1.75
C ASP A 795 -38.24 16.12 -1.75
N ARG A 796 -38.40 15.36 -0.66
CA ARG A 796 -37.83 14.03 -0.42
C ARG A 796 -36.31 13.94 -0.53
N ARG A 797 -35.59 15.07 -0.35
CA ARG A 797 -34.12 15.11 -0.34
C ARG A 797 -33.53 14.97 1.05
N VAL A 798 -34.24 15.43 2.08
CA VAL A 798 -33.83 15.33 3.49
C VAL A 798 -34.67 14.29 4.22
N VAL A 799 -34.03 13.41 4.98
CA VAL A 799 -34.67 12.53 5.98
C VAL A 799 -34.16 12.92 7.37
N SER A 800 -35.05 13.45 8.19
CA SER A 800 -34.79 13.71 9.61
C SER A 800 -35.04 12.43 10.41
N ILE A 801 -34.00 11.87 11.03
CA ILE A 801 -34.08 10.70 11.92
C ILE A 801 -33.95 11.16 13.38
N ASP A 802 -34.87 10.77 14.26
CA ASP A 802 -34.78 11.04 15.71
C ASP A 802 -34.22 9.80 16.42
N VAL A 803 -33.25 10.00 17.32
CA VAL A 803 -32.37 8.95 17.85
C VAL A 803 -32.25 9.09 19.37
N ASP A 804 -32.59 8.03 20.10
CA ASP A 804 -32.41 7.99 21.56
C ASP A 804 -30.92 7.84 21.94
N GLY A 805 -30.48 8.55 22.98
CA GLY A 805 -29.22 8.24 23.67
C GLY A 805 -27.93 8.81 23.06
N LEU A 806 -28.03 9.71 22.06
CA LEU A 806 -26.88 10.47 21.54
C LEU A 806 -26.11 11.17 22.67
N ALA A 807 -24.79 11.10 22.62
CA ALA A 807 -23.90 11.72 23.59
C ALA A 807 -22.65 12.31 22.93
N GLU A 808 -22.21 13.45 23.46
CA GLU A 808 -21.00 14.17 23.05
C GLU A 808 -19.72 13.33 23.29
N GLY A 809 -18.68 13.54 22.49
CA GLY A 809 -17.40 12.84 22.55
C GLY A 809 -17.37 11.44 21.92
N ARG A 810 -18.32 11.11 21.04
CA ARG A 810 -18.51 9.75 20.48
C ARG A 810 -18.47 9.74 18.94
N VAL A 811 -18.13 8.58 18.37
CA VAL A 811 -18.31 8.30 16.94
C VAL A 811 -19.62 7.56 16.78
N VAL A 812 -20.50 8.06 15.92
CA VAL A 812 -21.77 7.43 15.53
C VAL A 812 -21.60 6.86 14.13
N TYR A 813 -21.79 5.55 13.98
CA TYR A 813 -21.96 4.89 12.70
C TYR A 813 -23.42 4.95 12.29
N LEU A 814 -23.70 5.40 11.07
CA LEU A 814 -25.04 5.49 10.47
C LEU A 814 -25.08 4.60 9.24
N TRP A 815 -25.74 3.44 9.34
CA TRP A 815 -26.06 2.58 8.21
C TRP A 815 -27.45 2.91 7.65
N MET A 816 -27.59 2.85 6.33
CA MET A 816 -28.81 3.13 5.56
C MET A 816 -29.15 1.93 4.67
N ASP A 817 -30.43 1.56 4.60
CA ASP A 817 -30.87 0.45 3.78
C ASP A 817 -30.84 0.80 2.27
N ARG A 818 -30.35 -0.12 1.42
CA ARG A 818 -30.23 0.10 -0.04
C ARG A 818 -31.57 0.07 -0.80
N SER A 819 -32.70 -0.12 -0.11
CA SER A 819 -34.05 0.17 -0.62
C SER A 819 -34.34 1.67 -0.72
N LEU A 820 -33.56 2.53 -0.03
CA LEU A 820 -33.57 3.97 -0.26
C LEU A 820 -33.04 4.26 -1.67
N ARG A 821 -33.95 4.58 -2.61
CA ARG A 821 -33.65 4.77 -4.04
C ARG A 821 -34.02 6.16 -4.53
N SER A 822 -33.30 6.66 -5.52
CA SER A 822 -33.63 7.93 -6.19
C SER A 822 -34.95 7.83 -6.96
N GLU A 823 -35.57 8.96 -7.33
CA GLU A 823 -36.69 8.99 -8.28
C GLU A 823 -36.36 8.38 -9.66
N ALA A 824 -35.08 8.17 -9.99
CA ALA A 824 -34.62 7.44 -11.18
C ALA A 824 -34.40 5.93 -10.94
N GLY A 825 -34.67 5.42 -9.72
CA GLY A 825 -34.51 4.02 -9.32
C GLY A 825 -33.12 3.62 -8.84
N GLU A 826 -32.17 4.56 -8.82
CA GLU A 826 -30.76 4.31 -8.48
C GLU A 826 -30.62 3.89 -7.02
N SER A 827 -29.80 2.86 -6.76
CA SER A 827 -29.39 2.48 -5.40
C SER A 827 -28.45 3.54 -4.81
N LEU A 828 -28.37 3.62 -3.48
CA LEU A 828 -27.29 4.34 -2.80
C LEU A 828 -25.91 3.80 -3.25
N TRP A 829 -25.05 4.70 -3.72
CA TRP A 829 -23.64 4.41 -4.05
C TRP A 829 -22.87 4.01 -2.79
N VAL A 830 -22.90 4.88 -1.76
CA VAL A 830 -22.53 4.54 -0.38
C VAL A 830 -23.77 4.66 0.51
N ASN A 831 -23.93 3.71 1.42
CA ASN A 831 -25.08 3.61 2.31
C ASN A 831 -24.66 3.57 3.79
N GLU A 832 -23.48 4.09 4.10
CA GLU A 832 -22.96 4.21 5.46
C GLU A 832 -22.20 5.52 5.67
N ALA A 833 -22.10 5.97 6.91
CA ALA A 833 -21.36 7.15 7.31
C ALA A 833 -20.82 7.00 8.75
N TRP A 834 -19.67 7.60 9.03
CA TRP A 834 -19.11 7.68 10.39
C TRP A 834 -19.10 9.15 10.83
N TYR A 835 -20.06 9.52 11.66
CA TYR A 835 -20.21 10.86 12.20
C TYR A 835 -19.42 11.02 13.51
N THR A 836 -18.57 12.03 13.60
CA THR A 836 -17.85 12.40 14.83
C THR A 836 -18.67 13.42 15.59
N LEU A 837 -19.24 13.04 16.73
CA LEU A 837 -20.11 13.87 17.54
C LEU A 837 -19.32 14.51 18.69
N ASN A 838 -18.69 15.65 18.43
CA ASN A 838 -17.96 16.40 19.46
C ASN A 838 -18.93 17.14 20.40
N VAL A 839 -19.93 17.86 19.86
CA VAL A 839 -20.96 18.59 20.62
C VAL A 839 -22.35 18.52 19.98
N LEU A 840 -23.39 18.66 20.79
CA LEU A 840 -24.80 18.73 20.37
C LEU A 840 -25.29 20.19 20.22
N PRO A 841 -26.21 20.49 19.28
CA PRO A 841 -26.77 21.83 19.10
C PRO A 841 -27.72 22.30 20.22
N ASP A 842 -27.73 23.61 20.46
CA ASP A 842 -28.56 24.25 21.50
C ASP A 842 -30.04 24.42 21.12
N GLY A 843 -30.43 24.13 19.87
CA GLY A 843 -31.84 23.94 19.45
C GLY A 843 -32.44 25.00 18.51
N SER A 844 -31.69 26.04 18.11
CA SER A 844 -32.17 27.04 17.13
C SER A 844 -31.79 26.68 15.68
N ARG A 845 -32.79 26.51 14.80
CA ARG A 845 -32.60 26.32 13.34
C ARG A 845 -32.86 27.62 12.58
N THR A 846 -31.96 27.96 11.66
CA THR A 846 -32.15 29.02 10.65
C THR A 846 -32.51 28.37 9.31
N GLN A 847 -33.65 28.70 8.70
CA GLN A 847 -34.10 28.14 7.42
C GLN A 847 -33.82 29.07 6.23
N VAL A 848 -33.51 28.49 5.06
CA VAL A 848 -33.63 29.15 3.74
C VAL A 848 -34.41 28.22 2.80
N ALA A 849 -35.19 28.81 1.89
CA ALA A 849 -36.39 28.18 1.31
C ALA A 849 -36.19 27.37 0.01
N SER A 850 -37.13 26.47 -0.27
CA SER A 850 -37.23 25.67 -1.50
C SER A 850 -38.38 26.12 -2.41
N THR A 851 -38.28 25.84 -3.72
CA THR A 851 -39.31 26.11 -4.73
C THR A 851 -39.51 24.92 -5.67
N THR A 852 -40.76 24.53 -5.93
CA THR A 852 -41.16 23.27 -6.59
C THR A 852 -41.76 23.46 -8.00
N PRO A 853 -41.62 22.48 -8.92
CA PRO A 853 -42.59 22.25 -10.00
C PRO A 853 -43.14 20.79 -10.08
N VAL A 854 -44.05 20.55 -11.03
CA VAL A 854 -45.12 19.52 -10.99
C VAL A 854 -44.88 18.31 -11.95
N ALA A 855 -45.54 17.18 -11.67
CA ALA A 855 -45.33 15.83 -12.26
C ALA A 855 -46.25 15.42 -13.44
N SER A 856 -46.00 14.24 -14.04
CA SER A 856 -46.94 13.45 -14.86
C SER A 856 -46.56 11.94 -14.88
N SER A 857 -47.49 11.04 -15.23
CA SER A 857 -47.49 9.60 -14.86
C SER A 857 -48.07 8.64 -15.92
N ALA A 858 -47.62 7.36 -16.01
CA ALA A 858 -48.45 6.17 -16.33
C ALA A 858 -47.68 4.80 -16.32
N ARG A 859 -48.41 3.68 -16.08
CA ARG A 859 -48.07 2.22 -16.25
C ARG A 859 -49.41 1.49 -16.67
N PRO A 860 -49.76 0.20 -16.41
CA PRO A 860 -49.04 -1.06 -16.05
C PRO A 860 -49.55 -2.36 -16.80
N VAL A 861 -49.22 -3.56 -16.27
CA VAL A 861 -49.97 -4.88 -16.29
C VAL A 861 -49.69 -5.96 -17.39
N GLU A 862 -48.84 -6.95 -17.05
CA GLU A 862 -49.12 -8.38 -16.67
C GLU A 862 -50.18 -9.28 -17.40
N GLU A 863 -49.84 -10.56 -17.69
CA GLU A 863 -50.50 -11.81 -17.16
C GLU A 863 -50.01 -13.17 -17.77
N LYS A 864 -50.32 -14.30 -17.10
CA LYS A 864 -49.99 -15.73 -17.44
C LYS A 864 -51.26 -16.45 -17.99
N PRO A 865 -51.63 -17.76 -17.80
CA PRO A 865 -51.01 -19.03 -17.29
C PRO A 865 -50.83 -20.06 -18.47
N PRO A 866 -50.91 -21.43 -18.40
CA PRO A 866 -50.99 -22.42 -17.30
C PRO A 866 -49.89 -23.54 -17.33
N ASP A 867 -50.25 -24.83 -17.53
CA ASP A 867 -49.49 -26.03 -17.07
C ASP A 867 -49.79 -27.35 -17.85
N VAL A 868 -48.85 -28.30 -17.88
CA VAL A 868 -49.02 -29.74 -18.27
C VAL A 868 -48.05 -30.61 -17.47
N SER A 869 -48.54 -31.71 -16.89
CA SER A 869 -47.78 -32.57 -15.97
C SER A 869 -46.90 -33.64 -16.63
N GLU A 870 -45.64 -33.72 -16.20
CA GLU A 870 -44.81 -34.95 -16.23
C GLU A 870 -44.33 -35.31 -14.81
N GLY A 871 -43.48 -36.32 -14.65
CA GLY A 871 -42.91 -36.71 -13.34
C GLY A 871 -42.19 -35.52 -12.65
N PRO A 872 -41.97 -35.57 -11.31
CA PRO A 872 -41.55 -34.42 -10.53
C PRO A 872 -40.36 -33.72 -11.20
N ALA A 873 -40.62 -32.51 -11.70
CA ALA A 873 -39.72 -31.83 -12.62
C ALA A 873 -38.31 -31.75 -12.01
N PRO A 874 -37.24 -31.84 -12.82
CA PRO A 874 -35.89 -31.67 -12.31
C PRO A 874 -35.81 -30.34 -11.54
N ASN A 875 -35.09 -30.36 -10.42
CA ASN A 875 -34.97 -29.25 -9.48
C ASN A 875 -36.27 -28.91 -8.72
N THR A 876 -37.16 -29.90 -8.51
CA THR A 876 -38.29 -29.79 -7.56
C THR A 876 -38.10 -30.64 -6.30
N LEU A 877 -38.84 -30.31 -5.24
CA LEU A 877 -38.89 -31.06 -3.98
C LEU A 877 -40.24 -31.78 -3.85
N THR A 878 -40.21 -33.09 -3.59
CA THR A 878 -41.42 -33.87 -3.28
C THR A 878 -42.03 -33.47 -1.93
N ALA A 879 -43.24 -33.93 -1.64
CA ALA A 879 -43.88 -33.68 -0.35
C ALA A 879 -43.07 -34.28 0.82
N GLU A 880 -42.53 -35.47 0.62
CA GLU A 880 -41.67 -36.19 1.57
C GLU A 880 -40.33 -35.46 1.78
N GLU A 881 -39.73 -34.95 0.70
CA GLU A 881 -38.49 -34.17 0.79
C GLU A 881 -38.70 -32.88 1.58
N ARG A 882 -39.79 -32.13 1.32
CA ARG A 882 -40.14 -30.93 2.09
C ARG A 882 -40.40 -31.26 3.56
N ALA A 883 -41.18 -32.31 3.84
CA ALA A 883 -41.45 -32.77 5.21
C ALA A 883 -40.18 -33.23 5.94
N ALA A 884 -39.20 -33.78 5.21
CA ALA A 884 -37.92 -34.22 5.74
C ALA A 884 -36.81 -33.14 5.74
N GLY A 885 -37.19 -31.86 5.57
CA GLY A 885 -36.31 -30.70 5.74
C GLY A 885 -35.39 -30.37 4.57
N TRP A 886 -35.63 -30.94 3.38
CA TRP A 886 -34.84 -30.62 2.19
C TRP A 886 -35.23 -29.27 1.59
N ARG A 887 -34.23 -28.55 1.10
CA ARG A 887 -34.34 -27.35 0.26
C ARG A 887 -33.50 -27.50 -1.00
N LEU A 888 -33.82 -26.72 -2.04
CA LEU A 888 -33.01 -26.64 -3.24
C LEU A 888 -31.77 -25.77 -2.99
N LEU A 889 -30.66 -26.13 -3.64
CA LEU A 889 -29.51 -25.26 -3.90
C LEU A 889 -29.49 -24.80 -5.35
N PHE A 890 -30.20 -25.48 -6.25
CA PHE A 890 -30.40 -25.08 -7.64
C PHE A 890 -31.87 -25.28 -7.98
N ASP A 891 -32.48 -24.24 -8.56
CA ASP A 891 -33.90 -24.15 -8.92
C ASP A 891 -34.20 -24.61 -10.36
N GLY A 892 -33.16 -24.80 -11.18
CA GLY A 892 -33.28 -25.12 -12.61
C GLY A 892 -33.10 -23.93 -13.54
N GLU A 893 -33.11 -22.70 -13.03
CA GLU A 893 -33.25 -21.46 -13.80
C GLU A 893 -32.18 -20.41 -13.46
N SER A 894 -31.62 -20.42 -12.24
CA SER A 894 -30.70 -19.40 -11.75
C SER A 894 -29.49 -19.95 -11.00
N PHE A 895 -28.42 -19.16 -10.97
CA PHE A 895 -27.26 -19.37 -10.10
C PHE A 895 -27.42 -18.69 -8.72
N ALA A 896 -28.63 -18.35 -8.26
CA ALA A 896 -28.84 -17.44 -7.11
C ALA A 896 -28.09 -17.87 -5.82
N SER A 897 -27.95 -19.17 -5.58
CA SER A 897 -27.22 -19.74 -4.42
C SER A 897 -25.71 -19.93 -4.64
N TRP A 898 -25.17 -19.54 -5.80
CA TRP A 898 -23.81 -19.87 -6.28
C TRP A 898 -23.03 -18.65 -6.74
N LYS A 899 -21.70 -18.75 -6.70
CA LYS A 899 -20.72 -17.78 -7.20
C LYS A 899 -19.47 -18.52 -7.68
N ILE A 900 -18.59 -17.91 -8.46
CA ILE A 900 -17.28 -18.51 -8.76
C ILE A 900 -16.38 -18.45 -7.49
N TYR A 901 -15.63 -19.51 -7.22
CA TYR A 901 -14.73 -19.66 -6.07
C TYR A 901 -13.60 -18.62 -6.13
N GLY A 902 -13.41 -17.87 -5.04
CA GLY A 902 -12.44 -16.77 -4.97
C GLY A 902 -12.88 -15.51 -5.72
N ALA A 903 -13.91 -15.59 -6.58
CA ALA A 903 -14.40 -14.44 -7.31
C ALA A 903 -15.11 -13.45 -6.39
N GLN A 904 -14.96 -12.18 -6.74
CA GLN A 904 -15.54 -11.06 -6.00
C GLN A 904 -16.89 -10.61 -6.58
N SER A 905 -17.40 -11.33 -7.59
CA SER A 905 -18.65 -11.08 -8.30
C SER A 905 -19.55 -12.31 -8.20
N ASP A 906 -20.87 -12.07 -8.26
CA ASP A 906 -21.88 -13.10 -8.46
C ASP A 906 -22.06 -13.45 -9.96
N GLU A 907 -21.36 -12.76 -10.87
CA GLU A 907 -21.26 -13.15 -12.27
C GLU A 907 -20.59 -14.52 -12.41
N ILE A 908 -21.19 -15.37 -13.25
CA ILE A 908 -20.76 -16.76 -13.44
C ILE A 908 -20.05 -16.88 -14.79
N GLU A 909 -18.73 -17.01 -14.74
CA GLU A 909 -17.90 -17.29 -15.91
C GLU A 909 -17.75 -18.82 -16.11
N GLY A 910 -17.72 -19.29 -17.36
CA GLY A 910 -17.47 -20.70 -17.71
C GLY A 910 -18.70 -21.63 -17.61
N TRP A 911 -19.60 -21.38 -16.68
CA TRP A 911 -20.85 -22.15 -16.50
C TRP A 911 -22.06 -21.45 -17.12
N VAL A 912 -22.99 -22.25 -17.65
CA VAL A 912 -24.29 -21.80 -18.14
C VAL A 912 -25.41 -22.69 -17.61
N ILE A 913 -26.65 -22.27 -17.74
CA ILE A 913 -27.83 -23.11 -17.50
C ILE A 913 -28.42 -23.54 -18.85
N ARG A 914 -28.52 -24.85 -19.07
CA ARG A 914 -29.19 -25.46 -20.23
C ARG A 914 -29.95 -26.71 -19.78
N ASP A 915 -31.12 -26.96 -20.36
CA ASP A 915 -31.98 -28.11 -20.06
C ASP A 915 -32.19 -28.36 -18.54
N ALA A 916 -32.37 -27.27 -17.78
CA ALA A 916 -32.49 -27.23 -16.33
C ALA A 916 -31.32 -27.92 -15.58
N ALA A 917 -30.11 -27.80 -16.11
CA ALA A 917 -28.84 -28.21 -15.53
C ALA A 917 -27.80 -27.09 -15.62
N PHE A 918 -26.88 -27.02 -14.66
CA PHE A 918 -25.60 -26.34 -14.87
C PHE A 918 -24.80 -27.13 -15.91
N GLU A 919 -24.16 -26.44 -16.85
CA GLU A 919 -23.24 -26.98 -17.85
C GLU A 919 -21.95 -26.16 -17.84
N PHE A 920 -20.80 -26.80 -17.66
CA PHE A 920 -19.50 -26.16 -17.88
C PHE A 920 -19.16 -26.17 -19.36
N THR A 921 -18.88 -25.00 -19.94
CA THR A 921 -18.85 -24.79 -21.40
C THR A 921 -17.45 -24.57 -21.99
N ARG A 922 -16.42 -24.49 -21.15
CA ARG A 922 -15.06 -24.15 -21.55
C ARG A 922 -14.20 -25.41 -21.75
N ASP A 923 -14.12 -25.88 -22.99
CA ASP A 923 -13.13 -26.87 -23.41
C ASP A 923 -11.77 -26.20 -23.67
N VAL A 924 -10.79 -26.49 -22.81
CA VAL A 924 -9.39 -26.03 -22.93
C VAL A 924 -8.40 -27.16 -23.21
N SER A 925 -8.88 -28.36 -23.56
CA SER A 925 -8.04 -29.55 -23.77
C SER A 925 -6.91 -29.33 -24.79
N PHE A 926 -7.19 -28.65 -25.91
CA PHE A 926 -6.18 -28.27 -26.91
C PHE A 926 -5.19 -27.22 -26.41
N ALA A 927 -5.63 -26.33 -25.51
CA ALA A 927 -4.78 -25.28 -24.94
C ALA A 927 -3.81 -25.84 -23.88
N GLY A 928 -4.21 -26.85 -23.09
CA GLY A 928 -3.36 -27.49 -22.09
C GLY A 928 -2.05 -28.04 -22.67
N LEU A 929 -2.09 -28.57 -23.90
CA LEU A 929 -0.91 -29.04 -24.65
C LEU A 929 0.11 -27.91 -24.93
N VAL A 930 -0.36 -26.67 -25.09
CA VAL A 930 0.46 -25.49 -25.40
C VAL A 930 0.91 -24.78 -24.12
N TRP A 931 0.03 -24.65 -23.12
CA TRP A 931 0.31 -23.92 -21.89
C TRP A 931 1.25 -24.66 -20.92
N ASN A 932 1.33 -25.99 -20.96
CA ASN A 932 2.28 -26.77 -20.16
C ASN A 932 3.77 -26.50 -20.49
N HIS A 933 4.07 -25.72 -21.54
CA HIS A 933 5.44 -25.43 -21.97
C HIS A 933 5.77 -23.93 -22.13
N ILE A 934 4.81 -23.00 -21.99
CA ILE A 934 5.02 -21.56 -22.30
C ILE A 934 4.16 -20.62 -21.42
N ASN A 935 4.05 -20.83 -20.10
CA ASN A 935 3.11 -20.04 -19.28
C ASN A 935 3.72 -18.86 -18.49
N PRO A 936 3.46 -17.59 -18.90
CA PRO A 936 3.63 -16.39 -18.05
C PRO A 936 2.33 -15.86 -17.41
N PHE A 937 1.19 -16.56 -17.54
CA PHE A 937 -0.12 -16.16 -16.99
C PHE A 937 -0.79 -17.30 -16.21
N SER A 938 -0.62 -17.31 -14.90
CA SER A 938 -1.50 -18.05 -13.99
C SER A 938 -2.91 -17.45 -14.05
N ARG A 939 -3.81 -18.08 -14.82
CA ARG A 939 -5.26 -17.77 -14.80
C ARG A 939 -5.94 -18.59 -13.71
N ALA A 940 -6.94 -18.00 -13.05
CA ALA A 940 -7.71 -18.66 -11.99
C ALA A 940 -8.57 -19.82 -12.55
N ALA A 941 -8.84 -20.81 -11.70
CA ALA A 941 -9.85 -21.84 -11.94
C ALA A 941 -11.25 -21.27 -11.74
N LEU A 942 -12.22 -21.74 -12.53
CA LEU A 942 -13.61 -21.26 -12.50
C LEU A 942 -14.54 -22.20 -11.72
N ASP A 943 -14.08 -22.71 -10.57
CA ASP A 943 -14.89 -23.59 -9.71
C ASP A 943 -16.18 -22.87 -9.23
N LEU A 944 -17.33 -23.54 -9.21
CA LEU A 944 -18.63 -22.97 -8.84
C LEU A 944 -19.01 -23.33 -7.40
N MET A 945 -19.07 -22.33 -6.51
CA MET A 945 -19.23 -22.49 -5.05
C MET A 945 -20.59 -22.00 -4.53
N THR A 946 -21.17 -22.69 -3.54
CA THR A 946 -22.34 -22.21 -2.80
C THR A 946 -22.01 -20.99 -1.93
N LYS A 947 -22.85 -19.95 -1.95
CA LYS A 947 -22.71 -18.78 -1.06
C LYS A 947 -22.84 -19.14 0.43
N GLU A 948 -23.70 -20.11 0.76
CA GLU A 948 -23.89 -20.61 2.12
C GLU A 948 -22.83 -21.65 2.52
N ARG A 949 -22.53 -21.72 3.83
CA ARG A 949 -21.69 -22.74 4.47
C ARG A 949 -22.50 -23.73 5.31
N PHE A 950 -22.16 -25.00 5.23
CA PHE A 950 -22.85 -26.11 5.88
C PHE A 950 -21.94 -26.84 6.87
N ALA A 951 -22.51 -27.31 7.98
CA ALA A 951 -21.83 -28.08 9.03
C ALA A 951 -22.31 -29.54 9.03
N ASN A 952 -23.44 -29.79 9.68
CA ASN A 952 -24.15 -31.06 9.65
C ASN A 952 -25.21 -31.01 8.54
N PHE A 953 -25.06 -31.80 7.48
CA PHE A 953 -25.93 -31.76 6.30
C PHE A 953 -26.02 -33.10 5.57
N GLU A 954 -27.03 -33.23 4.72
CA GLU A 954 -27.14 -34.26 3.69
C GLU A 954 -27.42 -33.57 2.36
N LEU A 955 -26.53 -33.74 1.39
CA LEU A 955 -26.57 -33.21 0.03
C LEU A 955 -26.94 -34.33 -0.93
N SER A 956 -27.83 -34.06 -1.88
CA SER A 956 -28.12 -34.92 -3.04
C SER A 956 -27.92 -34.11 -4.31
N ILE A 957 -27.26 -34.68 -5.31
CA ILE A 957 -26.89 -34.01 -6.56
C ILE A 957 -26.78 -35.01 -7.71
N ASP A 958 -27.42 -34.71 -8.84
CA ASP A 958 -27.22 -35.46 -10.08
C ASP A 958 -26.07 -34.85 -10.88
N TRP A 959 -25.20 -35.69 -11.45
CA TRP A 959 -24.10 -35.29 -12.31
C TRP A 959 -23.98 -36.16 -13.58
N LYS A 960 -23.39 -35.60 -14.64
CA LYS A 960 -23.11 -36.26 -15.93
C LYS A 960 -21.83 -35.66 -16.53
N VAL A 961 -20.97 -36.47 -17.14
CA VAL A 961 -19.71 -36.01 -17.80
C VAL A 961 -19.67 -36.46 -19.26
N THR A 962 -18.83 -35.79 -20.06
CA THR A 962 -18.42 -36.26 -21.40
C THR A 962 -17.46 -37.44 -21.33
N ALA A 963 -17.19 -38.06 -22.49
CA ALA A 963 -16.21 -39.12 -22.63
C ALA A 963 -14.82 -38.64 -22.18
N GLY A 964 -14.27 -39.27 -21.14
CA GLY A 964 -12.98 -38.91 -20.55
C GLY A 964 -12.99 -37.67 -19.64
N GLY A 965 -14.16 -37.07 -19.35
CA GLY A 965 -14.23 -35.83 -18.56
C GLY A 965 -13.99 -36.03 -17.06
N ASN A 966 -13.39 -35.01 -16.44
CA ASN A 966 -13.09 -34.91 -15.01
C ASN A 966 -13.75 -33.68 -14.36
N SER A 967 -14.19 -33.81 -13.10
CA SER A 967 -14.65 -32.74 -12.22
C SER A 967 -14.75 -33.30 -10.79
N GLY A 968 -15.23 -32.50 -9.83
CA GLY A 968 -15.33 -32.89 -8.41
C GLY A 968 -16.44 -32.15 -7.69
N ILE A 969 -17.03 -32.80 -6.67
CA ILE A 969 -17.97 -32.20 -5.73
C ILE A 969 -17.24 -32.02 -4.41
N PHE A 970 -16.72 -30.81 -4.14
CA PHE A 970 -16.11 -30.50 -2.85
C PHE A 970 -17.16 -30.14 -1.81
N TYR A 971 -16.83 -30.42 -0.55
CA TYR A 971 -17.61 -30.04 0.61
C TYR A 971 -16.71 -29.76 1.83
N LEU A 972 -17.27 -29.06 2.82
CA LEU A 972 -16.54 -28.55 3.99
C LEU A 972 -15.37 -27.59 3.65
N VAL A 973 -15.38 -26.96 2.47
CA VAL A 973 -14.39 -25.95 2.06
C VAL A 973 -14.42 -24.75 3.03
N PRO A 974 -13.34 -24.49 3.80
CA PRO A 974 -13.43 -23.64 4.99
C PRO A 974 -13.46 -22.13 4.70
N ASN A 975 -12.91 -21.69 3.57
CA ASN A 975 -12.84 -20.30 3.13
C ASN A 975 -12.43 -20.24 1.64
N GLU A 976 -12.41 -19.03 1.09
CA GLU A 976 -11.94 -18.72 -0.27
C GLU A 976 -10.49 -18.19 -0.27
N GLU A 977 -9.72 -18.43 0.81
CA GLU A 977 -8.38 -17.85 1.00
C GLU A 977 -7.28 -18.61 0.24
N ALA A 978 -7.53 -19.87 -0.13
CA ALA A 978 -6.65 -20.64 -0.99
C ALA A 978 -6.90 -20.28 -2.46
N SER A 979 -5.84 -20.27 -3.28
CA SER A 979 -5.97 -19.99 -4.72
C SER A 979 -6.74 -21.07 -5.50
N LEU A 980 -7.00 -22.24 -4.89
CA LEU A 980 -7.64 -23.41 -5.49
C LEU A 980 -8.48 -24.14 -4.43
N SER A 981 -9.72 -24.51 -4.78
CA SER A 981 -10.71 -25.09 -3.85
C SER A 981 -10.29 -26.43 -3.22
N TRP A 982 -9.53 -27.24 -3.97
CA TRP A 982 -9.03 -28.55 -3.55
C TRP A 982 -7.97 -28.51 -2.44
N ALA A 983 -7.42 -27.34 -2.11
CA ALA A 983 -6.38 -27.22 -1.07
C ALA A 983 -6.88 -27.65 0.32
N TYR A 984 -8.16 -27.43 0.62
CA TYR A 984 -8.77 -27.71 1.93
C TYR A 984 -10.16 -28.37 1.87
N GLY A 985 -10.80 -28.44 0.70
CA GLY A 985 -12.08 -29.11 0.49
C GLY A 985 -11.97 -30.62 0.45
N LEU A 986 -12.93 -31.34 1.02
CA LEU A 986 -13.08 -32.78 0.81
C LEU A 986 -13.84 -33.05 -0.47
N GLU A 987 -13.34 -33.95 -1.32
CA GLU A 987 -13.79 -34.13 -2.70
C GLU A 987 -14.48 -35.48 -2.90
N MET A 988 -15.75 -35.48 -3.29
CA MET A 988 -16.36 -36.65 -3.94
C MET A 988 -16.09 -36.57 -5.44
N GLN A 989 -15.30 -37.50 -5.95
CA GLN A 989 -14.77 -37.46 -7.31
C GLN A 989 -15.85 -37.69 -8.38
N VAL A 990 -15.79 -36.96 -9.50
CA VAL A 990 -16.74 -37.04 -10.63
C VAL A 990 -15.97 -37.31 -11.93
N LEU A 991 -16.09 -38.54 -12.47
CA LEU A 991 -15.15 -39.02 -13.50
C LEU A 991 -15.76 -40.01 -14.52
N ASP A 992 -15.27 -39.98 -15.76
CA ASP A 992 -15.33 -41.15 -16.67
C ASP A 992 -14.17 -42.13 -16.36
N ASP A 993 -14.39 -42.99 -15.36
CA ASP A 993 -13.46 -44.05 -14.92
C ASP A 993 -12.87 -44.89 -16.07
N ALA A 994 -13.62 -45.07 -17.16
CA ALA A 994 -13.23 -45.95 -18.26
C ALA A 994 -12.23 -45.30 -19.23
N ARG A 995 -12.14 -43.97 -19.24
CA ARG A 995 -11.35 -43.22 -20.25
C ARG A 995 -10.37 -42.21 -19.67
N HIS A 996 -10.69 -41.53 -18.56
CA HIS A 996 -9.76 -40.61 -17.93
C HIS A 996 -8.61 -41.38 -17.25
N SER A 997 -7.39 -40.82 -17.25
CA SER A 997 -6.22 -41.54 -16.73
C SER A 997 -6.30 -41.81 -15.22
N ASP A 998 -6.85 -40.89 -14.45
CA ASP A 998 -7.03 -41.06 -12.99
C ASP A 998 -8.01 -42.19 -12.64
N GLY A 999 -8.91 -42.60 -13.54
CA GLY A 999 -9.83 -43.73 -13.32
C GLY A 999 -9.12 -45.08 -13.18
N ARG A 1000 -7.83 -45.13 -13.56
CA ARG A 1000 -6.94 -46.29 -13.36
C ARG A 1000 -6.30 -46.33 -11.98
N LEU A 1001 -6.35 -45.22 -11.23
CA LEU A 1001 -5.74 -45.08 -9.91
C LEU A 1001 -6.78 -45.36 -8.83
N GLU A 1002 -6.41 -46.18 -7.86
CA GLU A 1002 -7.22 -46.42 -6.67
C GLU A 1002 -7.32 -45.13 -5.84
N LYS A 1003 -8.49 -44.87 -5.23
CA LYS A 1003 -8.87 -43.63 -4.55
C LYS A 1003 -9.15 -42.41 -5.45
N ARG A 1004 -9.12 -42.52 -6.79
CA ARG A 1004 -9.36 -41.39 -7.72
C ARG A 1004 -10.48 -41.63 -8.73
N ARG A 1005 -11.36 -42.59 -8.45
CA ARG A 1005 -12.49 -43.00 -9.29
C ARG A 1005 -13.77 -42.30 -8.89
N ALA A 1006 -14.77 -42.30 -9.76
CA ALA A 1006 -16.08 -41.71 -9.49
C ALA A 1006 -16.71 -42.23 -8.18
N GLY A 1007 -16.99 -41.30 -7.25
CA GLY A 1007 -17.53 -41.58 -5.92
C GLY A 1007 -16.52 -41.79 -4.79
N ASP A 1008 -15.23 -41.99 -5.12
CA ASP A 1008 -14.14 -42.04 -4.14
C ASP A 1008 -14.07 -40.70 -3.37
N LEU A 1009 -13.55 -40.74 -2.13
CA LEU A 1009 -13.07 -39.54 -1.45
C LEU A 1009 -11.65 -39.28 -1.94
N TYR A 1010 -11.49 -38.33 -2.86
CA TYR A 1010 -10.31 -38.23 -3.75
C TYR A 1010 -8.98 -38.35 -3.00
N ASP A 1011 -8.17 -39.32 -3.40
CA ASP A 1011 -6.85 -39.68 -2.85
C ASP A 1011 -6.80 -40.13 -1.37
N VAL A 1012 -7.92 -40.05 -0.63
CA VAL A 1012 -8.01 -40.43 0.79
C VAL A 1012 -8.63 -41.82 0.96
N VAL A 1013 -9.86 -42.05 0.46
CA VAL A 1013 -10.61 -43.33 0.64
C VAL A 1013 -11.25 -43.79 -0.66
N ALA A 1014 -10.96 -45.04 -1.05
CA ALA A 1014 -11.57 -45.70 -2.20
C ALA A 1014 -12.97 -46.25 -1.89
N SER A 1015 -13.85 -46.20 -2.89
CA SER A 1015 -15.23 -46.69 -2.85
C SER A 1015 -15.31 -48.21 -2.69
N THR A 1016 -16.23 -48.68 -1.84
CA THR A 1016 -16.44 -50.12 -1.60
C THR A 1016 -17.19 -50.84 -2.73
N THR A 1017 -18.01 -50.13 -3.49
CA THR A 1017 -18.65 -50.61 -4.73
C THR A 1017 -18.46 -49.57 -5.84
N ARG A 1018 -18.72 -49.95 -7.09
CA ARG A 1018 -18.57 -49.06 -8.27
C ARG A 1018 -19.87 -49.01 -9.08
N PRO A 1019 -20.93 -48.38 -8.55
CA PRO A 1019 -22.24 -48.31 -9.20
C PRO A 1019 -22.33 -47.18 -10.25
N VAL A 1020 -21.20 -46.61 -10.68
CA VAL A 1020 -21.14 -45.51 -11.65
C VAL A 1020 -21.67 -45.94 -13.02
N ARG A 1021 -22.45 -45.07 -13.65
CA ARG A 1021 -22.96 -45.23 -15.03
C ARG A 1021 -21.98 -44.66 -16.06
N PRO A 1022 -21.95 -45.18 -17.30
CA PRO A 1022 -21.07 -44.68 -18.36
C PRO A 1022 -21.21 -43.17 -18.63
N ALA A 1023 -20.13 -42.56 -19.14
CA ALA A 1023 -20.16 -41.16 -19.59
C ALA A 1023 -21.31 -40.89 -20.58
N GLY A 1024 -22.00 -39.76 -20.40
CA GLY A 1024 -23.25 -39.42 -21.06
C GLY A 1024 -24.53 -39.78 -20.29
N GLU A 1025 -24.47 -40.64 -19.26
CA GLU A 1025 -25.60 -40.95 -18.38
C GLU A 1025 -25.58 -40.10 -17.08
N TRP A 1026 -26.76 -39.86 -16.52
CA TRP A 1026 -26.91 -39.17 -15.23
C TRP A 1026 -26.67 -40.13 -14.07
N ASN A 1027 -25.80 -39.73 -13.14
CA ASN A 1027 -25.51 -40.39 -11.87
C ASN A 1027 -26.05 -39.55 -10.71
N THR A 1028 -26.59 -40.17 -9.66
CA THR A 1028 -27.03 -39.47 -8.43
C THR A 1028 -26.03 -39.72 -7.31
N ALA A 1029 -25.35 -38.66 -6.87
CA ALA A 1029 -24.48 -38.66 -5.69
C ALA A 1029 -25.24 -38.13 -4.46
N ARG A 1030 -24.96 -38.72 -3.28
CA ARG A 1030 -25.46 -38.22 -2.00
C ARG A 1030 -24.35 -38.25 -0.94
N ILE A 1031 -24.06 -37.08 -0.38
CA ILE A 1031 -23.01 -36.87 0.63
C ILE A 1031 -23.68 -36.52 1.96
N ARG A 1032 -23.37 -37.27 3.03
CA ARG A 1032 -23.90 -37.04 4.37
C ARG A 1032 -22.77 -36.74 5.35
N VAL A 1033 -22.84 -35.59 6.00
CA VAL A 1033 -21.91 -35.14 7.05
C VAL A 1033 -22.69 -34.98 8.35
N ALA A 1034 -22.33 -35.75 9.38
CA ALA A 1034 -22.91 -35.67 10.71
C ALA A 1034 -21.80 -35.72 11.78
N GLY A 1035 -21.37 -34.56 12.26
CA GLY A 1035 -20.25 -34.40 13.17
C GLY A 1035 -18.93 -34.80 12.49
N GLY A 1036 -18.32 -35.88 12.99
CA GLY A 1036 -17.15 -36.51 12.36
C GLY A 1036 -17.51 -37.45 11.20
N ARG A 1037 -18.74 -37.98 11.17
CA ARG A 1037 -19.13 -39.04 10.22
C ARG A 1037 -19.39 -38.50 8.82
N ILE A 1038 -18.66 -39.02 7.85
CA ILE A 1038 -18.79 -38.76 6.41
C ILE A 1038 -19.26 -40.02 5.70
N GLU A 1039 -20.28 -39.90 4.85
CA GLU A 1039 -20.76 -41.00 4.01
C GLU A 1039 -21.02 -40.52 2.57
N HIS A 1040 -20.49 -41.25 1.58
CA HIS A 1040 -20.86 -41.07 0.17
C HIS A 1040 -21.77 -42.21 -0.26
N TRP A 1041 -22.76 -41.87 -1.08
CA TRP A 1041 -23.61 -42.81 -1.81
C TRP A 1041 -23.62 -42.43 -3.28
N LEU A 1042 -23.62 -43.42 -4.17
CA LEU A 1042 -23.69 -43.23 -5.62
C LEU A 1042 -24.75 -44.19 -6.19
N ASN A 1043 -25.69 -43.66 -6.97
CA ASN A 1043 -26.80 -44.38 -7.61
C ASN A 1043 -27.61 -45.28 -6.64
N GLY A 1044 -27.75 -44.86 -5.38
CA GLY A 1044 -28.52 -45.56 -4.35
C GLY A 1044 -27.71 -46.53 -3.47
N GLU A 1045 -26.46 -46.85 -3.83
CA GLU A 1045 -25.56 -47.67 -3.02
C GLU A 1045 -24.64 -46.81 -2.15
N LYS A 1046 -24.27 -47.29 -0.97
CA LYS A 1046 -23.29 -46.64 -0.09
C LYS A 1046 -21.88 -47.05 -0.51
N VAL A 1047 -21.05 -46.07 -0.85
CA VAL A 1047 -19.69 -46.30 -1.36
C VAL A 1047 -18.59 -45.89 -0.38
N ILE A 1048 -18.83 -44.92 0.51
CA ILE A 1048 -17.88 -44.48 1.56
C ILE A 1048 -18.58 -44.38 2.92
N GLY A 1049 -17.85 -44.63 4.01
CA GLY A 1049 -18.30 -44.38 5.38
C GLY A 1049 -17.15 -44.30 6.38
N ILE A 1050 -16.62 -43.11 6.64
CA ILE A 1050 -15.47 -42.84 7.52
C ILE A 1050 -15.82 -41.83 8.62
N ASP A 1051 -15.11 -41.85 9.73
CA ASP A 1051 -15.17 -40.79 10.75
C ASP A 1051 -13.88 -39.98 10.70
N ARG A 1052 -13.98 -38.68 10.41
CA ARG A 1052 -12.82 -37.79 10.23
C ARG A 1052 -12.09 -37.39 11.52
N TYR A 1053 -12.50 -37.95 12.65
CA TYR A 1053 -11.82 -37.80 13.94
C TYR A 1053 -11.30 -39.15 14.49
N SER A 1054 -11.22 -40.20 13.66
CA SER A 1054 -10.72 -41.51 14.07
C SER A 1054 -9.29 -41.81 13.58
N PRO A 1055 -8.56 -42.74 14.22
CA PRO A 1055 -7.23 -43.13 13.77
C PRO A 1055 -7.17 -43.75 12.36
N GLU A 1056 -8.31 -44.15 11.79
CA GLU A 1056 -8.43 -44.56 10.38
C GLU A 1056 -8.33 -43.36 9.44
N TRP A 1057 -8.87 -42.21 9.83
CA TRP A 1057 -8.74 -40.95 9.10
C TRP A 1057 -7.29 -40.48 9.07
N ASP A 1058 -6.63 -40.44 10.23
CA ASP A 1058 -5.24 -39.99 10.34
C ASP A 1058 -4.30 -40.81 9.44
N ARG A 1059 -4.51 -42.13 9.38
CA ARG A 1059 -3.81 -43.03 8.44
C ARG A 1059 -4.18 -42.73 6.98
N ALA A 1060 -5.46 -42.59 6.66
CA ALA A 1060 -5.90 -42.32 5.30
C ALA A 1060 -5.38 -40.98 4.74
N ILE A 1061 -5.20 -39.97 5.61
CA ILE A 1061 -4.56 -38.69 5.27
C ILE A 1061 -3.05 -38.83 5.09
N ALA A 1062 -2.36 -39.54 6.00
CA ALA A 1062 -0.93 -39.83 5.87
C ALA A 1062 -0.60 -40.62 4.58
N ASP A 1063 -1.53 -41.47 4.12
CA ASP A 1063 -1.44 -42.25 2.88
C ASP A 1063 -2.03 -41.50 1.65
N SER A 1064 -2.05 -40.16 1.64
CA SER A 1064 -2.62 -39.32 0.57
C SER A 1064 -1.73 -38.14 0.18
N LYS A 1065 -2.01 -37.49 -0.95
CA LYS A 1065 -1.42 -36.21 -1.38
C LYS A 1065 -1.60 -35.05 -0.38
N HIS A 1066 -2.41 -35.24 0.67
CA HIS A 1066 -2.72 -34.26 1.70
C HIS A 1066 -1.98 -34.49 3.03
N ALA A 1067 -1.03 -35.44 3.08
CA ALA A 1067 -0.28 -35.78 4.30
C ALA A 1067 0.39 -34.56 4.99
N ASP A 1068 0.87 -33.58 4.19
CA ASP A 1068 1.51 -32.36 4.68
C ASP A 1068 0.53 -31.18 4.92
N VAL A 1069 -0.78 -31.38 4.70
CA VAL A 1069 -1.81 -30.34 4.84
C VAL A 1069 -2.44 -30.40 6.23
N GLU A 1070 -1.85 -29.66 7.18
CA GLU A 1070 -2.29 -29.59 8.58
C GLU A 1070 -3.79 -29.26 8.69
N GLY A 1071 -4.58 -30.21 9.20
CA GLY A 1071 -6.02 -30.04 9.45
C GLY A 1071 -6.94 -30.30 8.24
N TYR A 1072 -6.44 -30.86 7.14
CA TYR A 1072 -7.25 -31.21 5.97
C TYR A 1072 -8.50 -32.04 6.32
N GLY A 1073 -9.66 -31.59 5.84
CA GLY A 1073 -10.97 -32.20 6.11
C GLY A 1073 -11.52 -32.05 7.55
N LEU A 1074 -10.80 -31.40 8.47
CA LEU A 1074 -11.25 -31.25 9.87
C LEU A 1074 -12.17 -30.03 10.10
N ALA A 1075 -12.39 -29.21 9.07
CA ALA A 1075 -13.26 -28.03 9.12
C ALA A 1075 -14.67 -28.38 9.64
N ARG A 1076 -15.15 -27.64 10.66
CA ARG A 1076 -16.49 -27.88 11.26
C ARG A 1076 -17.64 -27.43 10.35
N ARG A 1077 -17.40 -26.46 9.47
CA ARG A 1077 -18.36 -25.95 8.48
C ARG A 1077 -17.64 -25.42 7.25
N GLY A 1078 -18.24 -25.57 6.08
CA GLY A 1078 -17.67 -25.05 4.82
C GLY A 1078 -18.64 -25.05 3.66
N HIS A 1079 -18.21 -24.49 2.54
CA HIS A 1079 -18.99 -24.40 1.31
C HIS A 1079 -19.04 -25.76 0.58
N ILE A 1080 -19.95 -25.86 -0.40
CA ILE A 1080 -19.96 -26.89 -1.43
C ILE A 1080 -19.43 -26.26 -2.72
N VAL A 1081 -18.58 -26.96 -3.47
CA VAL A 1081 -17.97 -26.46 -4.73
C VAL A 1081 -18.06 -27.52 -5.82
N LEU A 1082 -18.30 -27.10 -7.06
CA LEU A 1082 -18.28 -27.92 -8.27
C LEU A 1082 -17.07 -27.50 -9.13
N GLN A 1083 -16.21 -28.44 -9.49
CA GLN A 1083 -14.87 -28.15 -10.04
C GLN A 1083 -14.86 -27.76 -11.52
N ASP A 1084 -14.07 -26.74 -11.88
CA ASP A 1084 -13.52 -26.54 -13.21
C ASP A 1084 -12.23 -27.35 -13.36
N HIS A 1085 -12.29 -28.44 -14.15
CA HIS A 1085 -11.11 -29.20 -14.57
C HIS A 1085 -10.86 -29.09 -16.09
N GLY A 1086 -11.48 -28.10 -16.76
CA GLY A 1086 -11.36 -27.90 -18.21
C GLY A 1086 -12.17 -28.85 -19.11
N ASP A 1087 -13.00 -29.72 -18.53
CA ASP A 1087 -13.86 -30.70 -19.22
C ASP A 1087 -15.35 -30.37 -19.06
N VAL A 1088 -16.17 -30.73 -20.06
CA VAL A 1088 -17.62 -30.49 -20.04
C VAL A 1088 -18.33 -31.44 -19.07
N VAL A 1089 -18.94 -30.85 -18.03
CA VAL A 1089 -19.71 -31.53 -16.99
C VAL A 1089 -21.08 -30.87 -16.80
N TRP A 1090 -22.08 -31.65 -16.40
CA TRP A 1090 -23.42 -31.17 -16.08
C TRP A 1090 -23.85 -31.55 -14.66
N TYR A 1091 -24.59 -30.67 -13.99
CA TYR A 1091 -25.19 -30.89 -12.66
C TYR A 1091 -26.65 -30.45 -12.59
N ARG A 1092 -27.49 -31.22 -11.88
CA ARG A 1092 -28.90 -30.86 -11.59
C ARG A 1092 -29.40 -31.51 -10.30
N ASN A 1093 -30.66 -31.29 -9.94
CA ASN A 1093 -31.31 -31.87 -8.76
C ASN A 1093 -30.53 -31.62 -7.46
N ILE A 1094 -29.91 -30.44 -7.33
CA ILE A 1094 -29.04 -30.12 -6.20
C ILE A 1094 -29.91 -29.75 -4.99
N LYS A 1095 -30.03 -30.68 -4.05
CA LYS A 1095 -30.88 -30.59 -2.85
C LYS A 1095 -30.02 -30.73 -1.60
N ILE A 1096 -30.33 -29.98 -0.55
CA ILE A 1096 -29.66 -30.10 0.75
C ILE A 1096 -30.66 -30.07 1.90
N ARG A 1097 -30.40 -30.85 2.96
CA ARG A 1097 -31.03 -30.66 4.27
C ARG A 1097 -29.96 -30.46 5.34
N ARG A 1098 -30.23 -29.58 6.30
CA ARG A 1098 -29.43 -29.48 7.52
C ARG A 1098 -29.84 -30.63 8.46
N LEU A 1099 -28.88 -31.23 9.14
CA LEU A 1099 -29.12 -32.27 10.14
C LEU A 1099 -29.05 -31.66 11.54
N GLY A 1100 -29.99 -32.00 12.42
CA GLY A 1100 -29.99 -31.53 13.81
C GLY A 1100 -28.86 -32.16 14.62
N GLY A 1101 -28.06 -31.31 15.27
CA GLY A 1101 -26.89 -31.68 16.07
C GLY A 1101 -25.93 -30.49 16.19
#